data_AF-A0A9P6Q252-F1
#
_entry.id   AF-A0A9P6Q252-F1
#
_cell.length_a   1.000
_cell.length_b   1.000
_cell.length_c   1.000
_cell.angle_alpha   90.00
_cell.angle_beta   90.00
_cell.angle_gamma   90.00
#
_symmetry.space_group_name_H-M   'P 1'
#
loop_
_entity.id
_entity.type
_entity.pdbx_description
1 polymer ?
#
loop_
_entity_poly.entity_id
_entity_poly.type
_entity_poly.pdbx_seq_one_letter_code
_entity_poly.pdbx_strand_id
1 'polypeptide(L)'
;MKIVDKIAEKAAEGKPFYSFEYFPPKTSQGLSNLFDRIGRMQALSPTFVTCTWGAGGSTFEKTTELSTVAQTVHGLETCMHLTCTNMDRGKVDDALAEAKKAGIQNILALRGDPPRGQEYWTQVDDTFVHAIDLVRYIRQQYGDYFCIGVAGYPERHMDSTHLSSEDEIQFLKAKIDAGADFVLTQLFYDVDGFLSWEKQCRSLGITCPIIPGIMPIQSYNGFRRITNLAKIRVPPAVHEALDPIKVDDQKVKDYGVELASSIIKRLLDSGILGFHICTLNLEKSVRLILERVGFVPTAAAVRKQQQQQQQQLTNEPTHVNIDKNVPGLGGPDGAADAHLNPLVWMPADDHQGRSESWDDFPNGRWGDARSPAFGDLDGYGASLKVEPRKALELWKRPKIIEDISQLFVEFIEGKIPLLPWSEGSPLPETDAIQPRLVACNKRGFWTVGSQPAVNGKPSTDPLVGWGPKGGYVYQKAFVELFVGPDEVEAMVQKLRTSSPWVTFFAASRDGEVVTDTAGDVQKEQRKIAEQKKVCGKKLDKAEAMAKAQSKASDADSTKSSGSGSGSETPVCATPFANKTDNALVEGSNAVTWGVFPGKEIIQPTVIEKVSFLAWRDEAFEIWREWEHLYPKGSDSQKLLHRIGHDYWLVNIVHNDFNDEDGIWDIVLS
;
A
#
# COMPACT_ATOMS: atom_id res chain seq x y z
N MET A 1 7.25 -7.61 26.60
CA MET A 1 8.60 -7.65 27.20
C MET A 1 9.43 -6.55 26.57
N LYS A 2 10.35 -5.90 27.30
CA LYS A 2 11.18 -4.87 26.67
C LYS A 2 12.16 -5.50 25.69
N ILE A 3 12.33 -4.88 24.52
CA ILE A 3 13.25 -5.36 23.48
C ILE A 3 14.68 -5.47 24.00
N VAL A 4 15.13 -4.51 24.80
CA VAL A 4 16.50 -4.52 25.36
C VAL A 4 16.77 -5.72 26.26
N ASP A 5 15.76 -6.22 26.99
CA ASP A 5 15.90 -7.42 27.81
C ASP A 5 16.12 -8.65 26.92
N LYS A 6 15.32 -8.79 25.86
CA LYS A 6 15.48 -9.86 24.86
C LYS A 6 16.82 -9.79 24.15
N ILE A 7 17.29 -8.58 23.81
CA ILE A 7 18.60 -8.39 23.19
C ILE A 7 19.71 -8.83 24.14
N ALA A 8 19.62 -8.47 25.42
CA ALA A 8 20.60 -8.88 26.42
C ALA A 8 20.63 -10.41 26.59
N GLU A 9 19.48 -11.08 26.60
CA GLU A 9 19.40 -12.55 26.62
C GLU A 9 20.09 -13.17 25.40
N LYS A 10 19.80 -12.70 24.18
CA LYS A 10 20.43 -13.21 22.96
C LYS A 10 21.93 -12.95 22.92
N ALA A 11 22.36 -11.77 23.36
CA ALA A 11 23.76 -11.41 23.46
C ALA A 11 24.51 -12.31 24.46
N ALA A 12 23.91 -12.63 25.61
CA ALA A 12 24.50 -13.54 26.59
C ALA A 12 24.68 -14.97 26.06
N GLU A 13 23.81 -15.41 25.15
CA GLU A 13 23.94 -16.71 24.45
C GLU A 13 24.94 -16.68 23.28
N GLY A 14 25.43 -15.49 22.89
CA GLY A 14 26.25 -15.32 21.69
C GLY A 14 25.52 -15.68 20.39
N LYS A 15 24.18 -15.64 20.39
CA LYS A 15 23.36 -16.03 19.23
C LYS A 15 22.93 -14.81 18.43
N PRO A 16 23.01 -14.87 17.09
CA PRO A 16 22.39 -13.87 16.24
C PRO A 16 20.88 -13.78 16.49
N PHE A 17 20.34 -12.58 16.30
CA PHE A 17 18.91 -12.32 16.39
C PHE A 17 18.46 -11.40 15.26
N TYR A 18 17.16 -11.44 14.96
CA TYR A 18 16.58 -10.62 13.91
C TYR A 18 15.17 -10.19 14.25
N SER A 19 14.73 -9.11 13.61
CA SER A 19 13.38 -8.58 13.67
C SER A 19 12.86 -8.23 12.29
N PHE A 20 11.54 -8.09 12.18
CA PHE A 20 10.85 -7.79 10.92
C PHE A 20 10.08 -6.47 11.05
N GLU A 21 10.15 -5.64 10.01
CA GLU A 21 9.28 -4.47 9.87
C GLU A 21 8.13 -4.74 8.90
N TYR A 22 6.93 -4.35 9.31
CA TYR A 22 5.72 -4.36 8.49
C TYR A 22 5.11 -2.98 8.41
N PHE A 23 4.42 -2.71 7.29
CA PHE A 23 3.64 -1.48 7.12
C PHE A 23 2.14 -1.79 6.99
N PRO A 24 1.24 -0.90 7.45
CA PRO A 24 -0.19 -1.11 7.32
C PRO A 24 -0.62 -1.11 5.85
N PRO A 25 -1.28 -2.17 5.33
CA PRO A 25 -1.71 -2.22 3.94
C PRO A 25 -2.77 -1.16 3.60
N LYS A 26 -2.86 -0.80 2.31
CA LYS A 26 -3.86 0.18 1.84
C LYS A 26 -5.30 -0.35 1.96
N THR A 27 -5.50 -1.65 1.75
CA THR A 27 -6.82 -2.29 1.68
C THR A 27 -7.07 -3.20 2.89
N SER A 28 -8.34 -3.37 3.27
CA SER A 28 -8.72 -4.29 4.36
C SER A 28 -8.38 -5.75 4.03
N GLN A 29 -8.47 -6.16 2.77
CA GLN A 29 -8.08 -7.50 2.35
C GLN A 29 -6.56 -7.70 2.41
N GLY A 30 -5.77 -6.69 2.01
CA GLY A 30 -4.33 -6.69 2.18
C GLY A 30 -3.93 -6.81 3.65
N LEU A 31 -4.65 -6.13 4.55
CA LEU A 31 -4.45 -6.25 6.01
C LEU A 31 -4.74 -7.66 6.52
N SER A 32 -5.88 -8.26 6.13
CA SER A 32 -6.20 -9.65 6.48
C SER A 32 -5.09 -10.62 6.01
N ASN A 33 -4.63 -10.45 4.78
CA ASN A 33 -3.58 -11.29 4.21
C ASN A 33 -2.21 -11.03 4.86
N LEU A 34 -1.96 -9.83 5.37
CA LEU A 34 -0.79 -9.51 6.17
C LEU A 34 -0.83 -10.26 7.51
N PHE A 35 -1.99 -10.36 8.17
CA PHE A 35 -2.12 -11.13 9.41
C PHE A 35 -1.79 -12.61 9.20
N ASP A 36 -2.31 -13.23 8.13
CA ASP A 36 -1.96 -14.61 7.79
C ASP A 36 -0.45 -14.78 7.55
N ARG A 37 0.17 -13.78 6.91
CA ARG A 37 1.62 -13.76 6.65
C ARG A 37 2.42 -13.59 7.93
N ILE A 38 2.00 -12.70 8.84
CA ILE A 38 2.61 -12.54 10.15
C ILE A 38 2.57 -13.88 10.91
N GLY A 39 1.46 -14.61 10.84
CA GLY A 39 1.34 -15.96 11.42
C GLY A 39 2.36 -16.96 10.84
N ARG A 40 2.64 -16.92 9.54
CA ARG A 40 3.69 -17.76 8.91
C ARG A 40 5.09 -17.30 9.28
N MET A 41 5.34 -15.99 9.24
CA MET A 41 6.64 -15.40 9.55
C MET A 41 6.98 -15.49 11.06
N GLN A 42 5.97 -15.64 11.93
CA GLN A 42 6.17 -15.97 13.34
C GLN A 42 6.94 -17.30 13.51
N ALA A 43 6.74 -18.29 12.62
CA ALA A 43 7.47 -19.56 12.67
C ALA A 43 8.97 -19.38 12.39
N LEU A 44 9.38 -18.27 11.77
CA LEU A 44 10.77 -17.86 11.64
C LEU A 44 11.32 -17.28 12.95
N SER A 45 10.55 -17.25 14.04
CA SER A 45 11.01 -16.88 15.39
C SER A 45 11.75 -15.52 15.48
N PRO A 46 11.21 -14.42 14.91
CA PRO A 46 11.82 -13.10 15.10
C PRO A 46 11.78 -12.71 16.58
N THR A 47 12.81 -11.99 17.05
CA THR A 47 12.88 -11.53 18.46
C THR A 47 11.79 -10.51 18.78
N PHE A 48 11.52 -9.64 17.81
CA PHE A 48 10.45 -8.65 17.83
C PHE A 48 10.04 -8.28 16.40
N VAL A 49 8.93 -7.56 16.27
CA VAL A 49 8.48 -6.95 15.01
C VAL A 49 8.24 -5.47 15.19
N THR A 50 8.42 -4.68 14.14
CA THR A 50 8.05 -3.26 14.12
C THR A 50 6.87 -3.04 13.18
N CYS A 51 6.01 -2.08 13.53
CA CYS A 51 4.89 -1.65 12.71
C CYS A 51 5.03 -0.17 12.38
N THR A 52 5.14 0.17 11.09
CA THR A 52 5.41 1.54 10.66
C THR A 52 4.24 2.48 10.91
N TRP A 53 4.55 3.77 11.03
CA TRP A 53 3.61 4.85 11.25
C TRP A 53 3.70 5.85 10.09
N GLY A 54 2.57 6.10 9.43
CA GLY A 54 2.47 7.04 8.33
C GLY A 54 2.64 8.49 8.77
N ALA A 55 3.13 9.33 7.86
CA ALA A 55 3.43 10.72 8.16
C ALA A 55 2.22 11.46 8.76
N GLY A 56 2.45 12.22 9.85
CA GLY A 56 1.40 12.99 10.53
C GLY A 56 0.26 12.15 11.14
N GLY A 57 0.48 10.84 11.34
CA GLY A 57 -0.57 9.95 11.86
C GLY A 57 -1.62 9.55 10.83
N SER A 58 -1.32 9.65 9.54
CA SER A 58 -2.21 9.22 8.45
C SER A 58 -2.63 7.74 8.55
N THR A 59 -1.84 6.91 9.22
CA THR A 59 -2.13 5.49 9.45
C THR A 59 -2.42 5.16 10.92
N PHE A 60 -2.73 6.13 11.79
CA PHE A 60 -2.95 5.94 13.23
C PHE A 60 -3.76 4.65 13.52
N GLU A 61 -4.99 4.57 13.00
CA GLU A 61 -5.90 3.47 13.29
C GLU A 61 -5.35 2.13 12.79
N LYS A 62 -4.82 2.10 11.57
CA LYS A 62 -4.29 0.89 10.95
C LYS A 62 -3.01 0.40 11.62
N THR A 63 -2.13 1.31 12.05
CA THR A 63 -0.89 0.96 12.75
C THR A 63 -1.19 0.44 14.15
N THR A 64 -2.12 1.06 14.89
CA THR A 64 -2.57 0.55 16.19
C THR A 64 -3.20 -0.83 16.05
N GLU A 65 -4.09 -1.03 15.07
CA GLU A 65 -4.73 -2.32 14.81
C GLU A 65 -3.68 -3.39 14.49
N LEU A 66 -2.79 -3.13 13.53
CA LEU A 66 -1.72 -4.04 13.15
C LEU A 66 -0.83 -4.43 14.34
N SER A 67 -0.43 -3.44 15.13
CA SER A 67 0.42 -3.65 16.30
C SER A 67 -0.29 -4.47 17.38
N THR A 68 -1.57 -4.19 17.61
CA THR A 68 -2.39 -4.90 18.60
C THR A 68 -2.58 -6.36 18.20
N VAL A 69 -2.87 -6.65 16.93
CA VAL A 69 -3.03 -8.02 16.44
C VAL A 69 -1.70 -8.79 16.49
N ALA A 70 -0.58 -8.17 16.09
CA ALA A 70 0.74 -8.78 16.21
C ALA A 70 1.07 -9.15 17.67
N GLN A 71 0.76 -8.27 18.62
CA GLN A 71 1.01 -8.47 20.05
C GLN A 71 0.08 -9.50 20.69
N THR A 72 -1.23 -9.40 20.46
CA THR A 72 -2.26 -10.12 21.23
C THR A 72 -2.70 -11.44 20.58
N VAL A 73 -2.71 -11.51 19.25
CA VAL A 73 -3.16 -12.69 18.51
C VAL A 73 -1.97 -13.58 18.14
N HIS A 74 -0.91 -13.00 17.60
CA HIS A 74 0.29 -13.76 17.19
C HIS A 74 1.33 -13.91 18.31
N GLY A 75 1.17 -13.20 19.43
CA GLY A 75 2.11 -13.28 20.55
C GLY A 75 3.53 -12.79 20.22
N LEU A 76 3.66 -11.95 19.19
CA LEU A 76 4.93 -11.36 18.79
C LEU A 76 5.24 -10.15 19.65
N GLU A 77 6.48 -10.03 20.09
CA GLU A 77 6.91 -8.80 20.76
C GLU A 77 6.87 -7.66 19.76
N THR A 78 6.03 -6.67 20.02
CA THR A 78 5.73 -5.63 19.03
C THR A 78 6.32 -4.30 19.45
N CYS A 79 6.90 -3.60 18.48
CA CYS A 79 7.37 -2.23 18.60
C CYS A 79 6.60 -1.32 17.65
N MET A 80 5.80 -0.43 18.21
CA MET A 80 4.98 0.49 17.44
C MET A 80 5.78 1.74 17.09
N HIS A 81 5.84 2.13 15.83
CA HIS A 81 6.40 3.42 15.44
C HIS A 81 5.46 4.54 15.90
N LEU A 82 6.04 5.68 16.30
CA LEU A 82 5.28 6.86 16.67
C LEU A 82 6.04 8.12 16.26
N THR A 83 5.46 8.92 15.38
CA THR A 83 6.04 10.20 14.92
C THR A 83 5.46 11.37 15.69
N CYS A 84 6.26 12.40 15.98
CA CYS A 84 5.81 13.55 16.77
C CYS A 84 5.41 14.79 15.93
N THR A 85 5.83 14.90 14.67
CA THR A 85 5.46 16.03 13.81
C THR A 85 4.06 15.86 13.20
N ASN A 86 3.33 16.97 13.06
CA ASN A 86 1.95 17.04 12.56
C ASN A 86 0.94 16.20 13.36
N MET A 87 1.23 15.91 14.63
CA MET A 87 0.29 15.28 15.53
C MET A 87 -0.04 16.23 16.67
N ASP A 88 -1.33 16.37 16.95
CA ASP A 88 -1.79 16.97 18.21
C ASP A 88 -1.38 16.07 19.39
N ARG A 89 -1.07 16.68 20.53
CA ARG A 89 -0.69 15.93 21.73
C ARG A 89 -1.73 14.90 22.16
N GLY A 90 -3.03 15.19 22.01
CA GLY A 90 -4.09 14.24 22.29
C GLY A 90 -3.96 12.95 21.48
N LYS A 91 -3.58 13.04 20.19
CA LYS A 91 -3.33 11.84 19.36
C LYS A 91 -2.12 11.04 19.84
N VAL A 92 -1.07 11.70 20.31
CA VAL A 92 0.09 11.04 20.91
C VAL A 92 -0.32 10.30 22.19
N ASP A 93 -1.14 10.95 23.03
CA ASP A 93 -1.65 10.37 24.27
C ASP A 93 -2.55 9.15 24.00
N ASP A 94 -3.46 9.25 23.03
CA ASP A 94 -4.33 8.16 22.61
C ASP A 94 -3.52 6.97 22.09
N ALA A 95 -2.53 7.20 21.21
CA ALA A 95 -1.66 6.14 20.69
C ALA A 95 -0.92 5.40 21.81
N LEU A 96 -0.34 6.14 22.77
CA LEU A 96 0.39 5.55 23.89
C LEU A 96 -0.54 4.79 24.85
N ALA A 97 -1.74 5.32 25.10
CA ALA A 97 -2.74 4.66 25.93
C ALA A 97 -3.24 3.36 25.29
N GLU A 98 -3.49 3.36 23.98
CA GLU A 98 -3.89 2.17 23.22
C GLU A 98 -2.78 1.12 23.19
N ALA A 99 -1.53 1.53 22.93
CA ALA A 99 -0.38 0.63 22.98
C ALA A 99 -0.25 -0.04 24.35
N LYS A 100 -0.32 0.74 25.44
CA LYS A 100 -0.28 0.22 26.81
C LYS A 100 -1.44 -0.73 27.10
N LYS A 101 -2.66 -0.40 26.65
CA LYS A 101 -3.85 -1.24 26.82
C LYS A 101 -3.72 -2.57 26.08
N ALA A 102 -3.08 -2.58 24.90
CA ALA A 102 -2.76 -3.79 24.14
C ALA A 102 -1.59 -4.61 24.74
N GLY A 103 -0.93 -4.11 25.80
CA GLY A 103 0.23 -4.76 26.41
C GLY A 103 1.54 -4.54 25.65
N ILE A 104 1.56 -3.62 24.68
CA ILE A 104 2.76 -3.24 23.95
C ILE A 104 3.67 -2.46 24.89
N GLN A 105 4.93 -2.88 24.99
CA GLN A 105 5.93 -2.24 25.84
C GLN A 105 7.03 -1.55 25.04
N ASN A 106 6.96 -1.50 23.71
CA ASN A 106 8.05 -0.97 22.90
C ASN A 106 7.54 0.08 21.92
N ILE A 107 8.15 1.26 21.93
CA ILE A 107 7.81 2.39 21.04
C ILE A 107 9.07 2.82 20.31
N LEU A 108 9.01 2.96 18.98
CA LEU A 108 10.05 3.63 18.20
C LEU A 108 9.69 5.11 18.06
N ALA A 109 10.35 5.96 18.85
CA ALA A 109 10.10 7.40 18.87
C ALA A 109 10.81 8.08 17.68
N LEU A 110 10.01 8.68 16.80
CA LEU A 110 10.45 9.29 15.56
C LEU A 110 10.01 10.75 15.49
N ARG A 111 10.76 11.56 14.72
CA ARG A 111 10.30 12.91 14.37
C ARG A 111 9.09 12.78 13.43
N GLY A 112 9.24 12.00 12.37
CA GLY A 112 8.40 12.08 11.17
C GLY A 112 9.03 13.05 10.16
N ASP A 113 8.81 12.81 8.87
CA ASP A 113 9.22 13.77 7.85
C ASP A 113 8.16 14.89 7.75
N PRO A 114 8.57 16.11 7.38
CA PRO A 114 7.62 17.16 7.06
C PRO A 114 6.69 16.69 5.93
N PRO A 115 5.43 17.15 5.89
CA PRO A 115 4.57 16.88 4.74
C PRO A 115 5.23 17.50 3.50
N ARG A 116 5.09 16.86 2.34
CA ARG A 116 5.72 17.33 1.10
C ARG A 116 5.00 18.55 0.55
N GLY A 117 5.45 19.72 0.97
CA GLY A 117 4.92 21.02 0.57
C GLY A 117 5.13 21.97 1.74
N GLN A 118 5.89 23.05 1.54
CA GLN A 118 6.24 23.97 2.63
C GLN A 118 5.01 24.62 3.30
N GLU A 119 3.80 24.49 2.73
CA GLU A 119 2.55 25.01 3.29
C GLU A 119 1.86 24.09 4.31
N TYR A 120 2.26 22.81 4.44
CA TYR A 120 1.65 21.86 5.37
C TYR A 120 2.46 21.60 6.64
N TRP A 121 3.69 22.11 6.74
CA TRP A 121 4.36 22.15 8.03
C TRP A 121 3.76 23.30 8.84
N THR A 122 2.62 23.03 9.47
CA THR A 122 2.16 23.82 10.61
C THR A 122 2.53 23.01 11.84
N GLN A 123 3.41 23.57 12.65
CA GLN A 123 3.60 23.07 14.01
C GLN A 123 2.23 23.04 14.70
N VAL A 124 1.66 21.85 14.84
CA VAL A 124 0.33 21.66 15.45
C VAL A 124 0.44 21.84 16.96
N ASP A 125 1.60 21.47 17.52
CA ASP A 125 1.90 21.57 18.94
C ASP A 125 3.34 22.05 19.14
N ASP A 126 3.53 23.06 19.99
CA ASP A 126 4.83 23.63 20.31
C ASP A 126 5.75 22.65 21.07
N THR A 127 5.18 21.57 21.61
CA THR A 127 5.86 20.57 22.45
C THR A 127 6.71 19.60 21.63
N PHE A 128 6.34 19.30 20.38
CA PHE A 128 6.91 18.19 19.61
C PHE A 128 7.62 18.66 18.34
N VAL A 129 8.89 19.06 18.48
CA VAL A 129 9.72 19.54 17.36
C VAL A 129 10.65 18.45 16.85
N HIS A 130 11.21 17.68 17.77
CA HIS A 130 12.22 16.66 17.51
C HIS A 130 11.87 15.35 18.21
N ALA A 131 12.41 14.23 17.70
CA ALA A 131 12.18 12.92 18.32
C ALA A 131 12.59 12.86 19.81
N ILE A 132 13.57 13.68 20.24
CA ILE A 132 13.97 13.79 21.65
C ILE A 132 12.84 14.30 22.55
N ASP A 133 11.95 15.15 22.03
CA ASP A 133 10.83 15.69 22.79
C ASP A 133 9.82 14.58 23.07
N LEU A 134 9.57 13.71 22.09
CA LEU A 134 8.73 12.53 22.27
C LEU A 134 9.35 11.53 23.27
N VAL A 135 10.67 11.31 23.23
CA VAL A 135 11.37 10.47 24.22
C VAL A 135 11.15 11.01 25.64
N ARG A 136 11.41 12.31 25.85
CA ARG A 136 11.23 12.97 27.15
C ARG A 136 9.77 12.89 27.61
N TYR A 137 8.84 13.12 26.69
CA TYR A 137 7.42 13.07 26.97
C TYR A 137 6.96 11.69 27.43
N ILE A 138 7.32 10.63 26.69
CA ILE A 138 6.99 9.25 27.06
C ILE A 138 7.58 8.90 28.43
N ARG A 139 8.84 9.27 28.69
CA ARG A 139 9.49 9.07 30.00
C ARG A 139 8.77 9.82 31.12
N GLN A 140 8.34 11.05 30.88
CA GLN A 140 7.60 11.84 31.87
C GLN A 140 6.24 11.22 32.21
N GLN A 141 5.48 10.78 31.21
CA GLN A 141 4.11 10.30 31.40
C GLN A 141 4.04 8.83 31.85
N TYR A 142 4.94 7.99 31.34
CA TYR A 142 4.87 6.53 31.52
C TYR A 142 6.06 5.95 32.28
N GLY A 143 7.05 6.78 32.67
CA GLY A 143 8.24 6.35 33.38
C GLY A 143 8.99 5.26 32.61
N ASP A 144 9.22 4.14 33.27
CA ASP A 144 9.94 3.00 32.73
C ASP A 144 9.01 1.91 32.13
N TYR A 145 7.73 2.21 31.90
CA TYR A 145 6.81 1.22 31.32
C TYR A 145 7.22 0.83 29.89
N PHE A 146 7.54 1.82 29.05
CA PHE A 146 7.94 1.61 27.66
C PHE A 146 9.45 1.45 27.53
N CYS A 147 9.89 0.50 26.71
CA CYS A 147 11.20 0.53 26.07
C CYS A 147 11.12 1.44 24.83
N ILE A 148 12.06 2.38 24.71
CA ILE A 148 12.02 3.42 23.68
C ILE A 148 13.18 3.22 22.72
N GLY A 149 12.88 2.91 21.46
CA GLY A 149 13.86 2.98 20.37
C GLY A 149 13.92 4.37 19.76
N VAL A 150 15.05 4.71 19.13
CA VAL A 150 15.18 5.90 18.27
C VAL A 150 15.90 5.58 16.96
N ALA A 151 15.62 6.35 15.91
CA ALA A 151 16.32 6.22 14.63
C ALA A 151 17.77 6.72 14.70
N GLY A 152 18.70 5.99 14.06
CA GLY A 152 20.09 6.40 13.79
C GLY A 152 20.38 6.43 12.29
N TYR A 153 21.28 7.31 11.83
CA TYR A 153 21.54 7.52 10.41
C TYR A 153 23.03 7.34 10.11
N PRO A 154 23.46 6.15 9.64
CA PRO A 154 24.87 5.88 9.35
C PRO A 154 25.50 6.84 8.33
N GLU A 155 24.68 7.40 7.46
CA GLU A 155 25.12 8.31 6.38
C GLU A 155 24.69 9.77 6.58
N ARG A 156 24.25 10.11 7.81
CA ARG A 156 23.63 11.38 8.24
C ARG A 156 22.19 11.58 7.76
N HIS A 157 21.44 12.39 8.48
CA HIS A 157 20.09 12.78 8.10
C HIS A 157 20.10 13.74 6.88
N MET A 158 19.09 13.63 6.00
CA MET A 158 19.00 14.45 4.78
C MET A 158 18.90 15.96 5.05
N ASP A 159 18.25 16.36 6.14
CA ASP A 159 18.14 17.77 6.57
C ASP A 159 19.44 18.32 7.19
N SER A 160 20.40 17.45 7.48
CA SER A 160 21.62 17.75 8.24
C SER A 160 22.90 17.69 7.39
N THR A 161 22.80 17.79 6.06
CA THR A 161 23.97 17.65 5.16
C THR A 161 25.08 18.68 5.41
N HIS A 162 24.72 19.82 6.02
CA HIS A 162 25.62 20.91 6.40
C HIS A 162 26.37 20.64 7.71
N LEU A 163 25.96 19.63 8.49
CA LEU A 163 26.56 19.25 9.76
C LEU A 163 27.64 18.18 9.59
N SER A 164 28.56 18.13 10.55
CA SER A 164 29.56 17.06 10.61
C SER A 164 28.93 15.73 11.06
N SER A 165 29.60 14.62 10.78
CA SER A 165 29.19 13.30 11.28
C SER A 165 29.13 13.28 12.82
N GLU A 166 30.05 14.00 13.47
CA GLU A 166 30.11 14.07 14.93
C GLU A 166 28.89 14.80 15.51
N ASP A 167 28.49 15.93 14.94
CA ASP A 167 27.31 16.69 15.38
C ASP A 167 26.02 15.84 15.32
N GLU A 168 25.84 15.07 14.24
CA GLU A 168 24.71 14.15 14.08
C GLU A 168 24.71 13.03 15.14
N ILE A 169 25.88 12.48 15.47
CA ILE A 169 26.00 11.48 16.53
C ILE A 169 25.77 12.11 17.90
N GLN A 170 26.11 13.39 18.11
CA GLN A 170 25.78 14.10 19.35
C GLN A 170 24.25 14.26 19.52
N PHE A 171 23.50 14.52 18.45
CA PHE A 171 22.03 14.51 18.52
C PHE A 171 21.46 13.13 18.80
N LEU A 172 22.03 12.08 18.22
CA LEU A 172 21.68 10.70 18.56
C LEU A 172 21.94 10.43 20.06
N LYS A 173 23.11 10.82 20.55
CA LYS A 173 23.48 10.70 21.95
C LYS A 173 22.52 11.47 22.86
N ALA A 174 22.12 12.69 22.49
CA ALA A 174 21.16 13.47 23.26
C ALA A 174 19.79 12.76 23.39
N LYS A 175 19.33 12.06 22.34
CA LYS A 175 18.11 11.23 22.42
C LYS A 175 18.26 10.05 23.37
N ILE A 176 19.43 9.41 23.37
CA ILE A 176 19.75 8.30 24.28
C ILE A 176 19.82 8.81 25.73
N ASP A 177 20.54 9.91 25.96
CA ASP A 177 20.68 10.52 27.28
C ASP A 177 19.33 11.04 27.82
N ALA A 178 18.38 11.37 26.94
CA ALA A 178 17.00 11.70 27.31
C ALA A 178 16.15 10.48 27.72
N GLY A 179 16.65 9.26 27.51
CA GLY A 179 16.02 8.02 27.95
C GLY A 179 15.67 7.02 26.85
N ALA A 180 16.27 7.10 25.65
CA ALA A 180 16.12 6.03 24.66
C ALA A 180 17.01 4.81 24.99
N ASP A 181 16.50 3.61 24.76
CA ASP A 181 17.11 2.34 25.21
C ASP A 181 17.84 1.60 24.10
N PHE A 182 17.52 1.84 22.82
CA PHE A 182 18.20 1.24 21.68
C PHE A 182 18.09 2.11 20.42
N VAL A 183 18.94 1.83 19.43
CA VAL A 183 18.97 2.50 18.14
C VAL A 183 18.60 1.51 17.03
N LEU A 184 17.62 1.87 16.21
CA LEU A 184 17.36 1.25 14.91
C LEU A 184 17.91 2.17 13.82
N THR A 185 18.76 1.64 12.95
CA THR A 185 19.39 2.47 11.91
C THR A 185 18.55 2.55 10.65
N GLN A 186 18.65 3.67 9.95
CA GLN A 186 18.25 3.79 8.55
C GLN A 186 19.03 2.76 7.71
N LEU A 187 18.39 2.30 6.64
CA LEU A 187 18.97 1.34 5.72
C LEU A 187 20.23 1.89 5.01
N PHE A 188 21.15 0.99 4.70
CA PHE A 188 22.44 1.31 4.06
C PHE A 188 22.88 0.17 3.14
N TYR A 189 23.72 0.50 2.15
CA TYR A 189 24.37 -0.49 1.28
C TYR A 189 25.90 -0.44 1.37
N ASP A 190 26.47 0.62 1.94
CA ASP A 190 27.90 0.75 2.26
C ASP A 190 28.19 0.21 3.67
N VAL A 191 28.59 -1.06 3.74
CA VAL A 191 28.90 -1.74 5.01
C VAL A 191 30.10 -1.12 5.71
N ASP A 192 31.11 -0.66 4.95
CA ASP A 192 32.31 -0.05 5.54
C ASP A 192 31.99 1.31 6.15
N GLY A 193 31.13 2.09 5.48
CA GLY A 193 30.55 3.31 6.02
C GLY A 193 29.81 3.08 7.34
N PHE A 194 28.94 2.06 7.39
CA PHE A 194 28.22 1.69 8.61
C PHE A 194 29.17 1.29 9.75
N LEU A 195 30.17 0.43 9.50
CA LEU A 195 31.10 -0.04 10.54
C LEU A 195 31.96 1.12 11.10
N SER A 196 32.36 2.05 10.24
CA SER A 196 33.05 3.27 10.67
C SER A 196 32.17 4.14 11.56
N TRP A 197 30.90 4.30 11.17
CA TRP A 197 29.93 5.08 11.95
C TRP A 197 29.63 4.43 13.31
N GLU A 198 29.43 3.12 13.36
CA GLU A 198 29.20 2.37 14.60
C GLU A 198 30.38 2.56 15.58
N LYS A 199 31.61 2.43 15.08
CA LYS A 199 32.82 2.67 15.88
C LYS A 199 32.89 4.10 16.40
N GLN A 200 32.48 5.08 15.60
CA GLN A 200 32.39 6.48 16.03
C GLN A 200 31.36 6.66 17.14
N CYS A 201 30.16 6.07 17.01
CA CYS A 201 29.15 6.04 18.07
C CYS A 201 29.70 5.46 19.38
N ARG A 202 30.42 4.33 19.33
CA ARG A 202 31.07 3.74 20.52
C ARG A 202 32.11 4.67 21.13
N SER A 203 32.93 5.33 20.31
CA SER A 203 33.95 6.28 20.79
C SER A 203 33.36 7.50 21.51
N LEU A 204 32.12 7.89 21.16
CA LEU A 204 31.37 8.99 21.79
C LEU A 204 30.50 8.53 22.97
N GLY A 205 30.68 7.28 23.42
CA GLY A 205 30.04 6.76 24.63
C GLY A 205 28.63 6.23 24.45
N ILE A 206 28.18 5.97 23.22
CA ILE A 206 26.90 5.27 23.00
C ILE A 206 27.10 3.78 23.30
N THR A 207 26.46 3.29 24.36
CA THR A 207 26.57 1.90 24.85
C THR A 207 25.33 1.06 24.61
N CYS A 208 24.19 1.67 24.29
CA CYS A 208 22.96 0.94 24.00
C CYS A 208 23.08 0.12 22.70
N PRO A 209 22.21 -0.90 22.50
CA PRO A 209 22.21 -1.68 21.27
C PRO A 209 21.98 -0.80 20.03
N ILE A 210 22.77 -1.01 18.98
CA ILE A 210 22.60 -0.39 17.66
C ILE A 210 22.29 -1.52 16.69
N ILE A 211 21.11 -1.48 16.08
CA ILE A 211 20.60 -2.55 15.23
C ILE A 211 20.61 -2.08 13.76
N PRO A 212 21.44 -2.68 12.87
CA PRO A 212 21.48 -2.37 11.45
C PRO A 212 20.15 -2.65 10.75
N GLY A 213 19.64 -1.66 10.01
CA GLY A 213 18.48 -1.80 9.13
C GLY A 213 18.89 -2.37 7.77
N ILE A 214 18.29 -3.50 7.39
CA ILE A 214 18.59 -4.26 6.17
C ILE A 214 17.34 -4.33 5.31
N MET A 215 17.40 -3.77 4.10
CA MET A 215 16.30 -3.83 3.14
C MET A 215 16.70 -4.62 1.89
N PRO A 216 16.10 -5.81 1.67
CA PRO A 216 16.31 -6.58 0.44
C PRO A 216 15.82 -5.81 -0.78
N ILE A 217 16.55 -5.90 -1.90
CA ILE A 217 16.12 -5.32 -3.17
C ILE A 217 15.07 -6.23 -3.80
N GLN A 218 13.86 -5.71 -4.02
CA GLN A 218 12.72 -6.48 -4.54
C GLN A 218 12.33 -6.09 -5.97
N SER A 219 12.63 -4.86 -6.38
CA SER A 219 12.45 -4.37 -7.73
C SER A 219 13.45 -3.24 -8.00
N TYR A 220 13.83 -3.07 -9.26
CA TYR A 220 14.81 -2.05 -9.65
C TYR A 220 14.27 -0.63 -9.40
N ASN A 221 13.02 -0.39 -9.78
CA ASN A 221 12.38 0.92 -9.63
C ASN A 221 12.12 1.26 -8.16
N GLY A 222 11.67 0.30 -7.35
CA GLY A 222 11.46 0.49 -5.91
C GLY A 222 12.77 0.79 -5.19
N PHE A 223 13.84 0.06 -5.53
CA PHE A 223 15.18 0.33 -5.01
C PHE A 223 15.64 1.75 -5.32
N ARG A 224 15.59 2.18 -6.59
CA ARG A 224 15.97 3.54 -6.98
C ARG A 224 15.16 4.62 -6.26
N ARG A 225 13.85 4.39 -6.08
CA ARG A 225 12.96 5.34 -5.37
C ARG A 225 13.40 5.52 -3.93
N ILE A 226 13.58 4.42 -3.19
CA ILE A 226 13.92 4.47 -1.76
C ILE A 226 15.32 5.07 -1.56
N THR A 227 16.31 4.68 -2.36
CA THR A 227 17.67 5.22 -2.24
C THR A 227 17.73 6.71 -2.56
N ASN A 228 16.95 7.18 -3.55
CA ASN A 228 16.88 8.60 -3.89
C ASN A 228 16.13 9.44 -2.86
N LEU A 229 15.09 8.86 -2.24
CA LEU A 229 14.30 9.52 -1.21
C LEU A 229 15.13 9.71 0.06
N ALA A 230 15.69 8.62 0.60
CA ALA A 230 16.48 8.66 1.82
C ALA A 230 17.95 9.06 1.60
N LYS A 231 18.34 9.43 0.36
CA LYS A 231 19.68 9.87 -0.03
C LYS A 231 20.80 8.90 0.37
N ILE A 232 20.51 7.60 0.28
CA ILE A 232 21.45 6.53 0.64
C ILE A 232 22.53 6.40 -0.44
N ARG A 233 23.77 6.29 0.01
CA ARG A 233 24.94 5.95 -0.79
C ARG A 233 24.88 4.48 -1.18
N VAL A 234 24.68 4.25 -2.46
CA VAL A 234 24.75 2.92 -3.05
C VAL A 234 26.16 2.71 -3.62
N PRO A 235 26.89 1.65 -3.22
CA PRO A 235 28.17 1.32 -3.83
C PRO A 235 28.04 1.12 -5.36
N PRO A 236 28.96 1.63 -6.20
CA PRO A 236 28.88 1.52 -7.66
C PRO A 236 28.68 0.09 -8.17
N ALA A 237 29.32 -0.88 -7.53
CA ALA A 237 29.20 -2.31 -7.87
C ALA A 237 27.75 -2.84 -7.79
N VAL A 238 26.89 -2.24 -6.94
CA VAL A 238 25.47 -2.61 -6.86
C VAL A 238 24.72 -2.16 -8.11
N HIS A 239 24.99 -0.95 -8.61
CA HIS A 239 24.41 -0.47 -9.86
C HIS A 239 24.91 -1.26 -11.07
N GLU A 240 26.22 -1.53 -11.15
CA GLU A 240 26.83 -2.33 -12.21
C GLU A 240 26.23 -3.75 -12.30
N ALA A 241 25.90 -4.35 -11.16
CA ALA A 241 25.27 -5.67 -11.11
C ALA A 241 23.77 -5.63 -11.48
N LEU A 242 23.05 -4.57 -11.12
CA LEU A 242 21.61 -4.42 -11.37
C LEU A 242 21.28 -3.98 -12.80
N ASP A 243 22.07 -3.09 -13.39
CA ASP A 243 21.83 -2.53 -14.73
C ASP A 243 21.54 -3.57 -15.83
N PRO A 244 22.28 -4.69 -15.95
CA PRO A 244 22.01 -5.69 -16.98
C PRO A 244 20.75 -6.53 -16.72
N ILE A 245 20.24 -6.54 -15.48
CA ILE A 245 19.10 -7.37 -15.05
C ILE A 245 17.85 -6.56 -14.70
N LYS A 246 17.89 -5.23 -14.81
CA LYS A 246 16.84 -4.31 -14.33
C LYS A 246 15.43 -4.51 -14.93
N VAL A 247 15.30 -5.27 -16.01
CA VAL A 247 14.02 -5.62 -16.67
C VAL A 247 13.55 -7.05 -16.35
N ASP A 248 14.31 -7.79 -15.54
CA ASP A 248 14.02 -9.16 -15.10
C ASP A 248 13.85 -9.18 -13.58
N ASP A 249 12.61 -8.96 -13.13
CA ASP A 249 12.27 -8.83 -11.70
C ASP A 249 12.73 -10.02 -10.87
N GLN A 250 12.71 -11.24 -11.42
CA GLN A 250 13.18 -12.41 -10.69
C GLN A 250 14.69 -12.33 -10.44
N LYS A 251 15.49 -11.96 -11.44
CA LYS A 251 16.93 -11.79 -11.26
C LYS A 251 17.25 -10.65 -10.30
N VAL A 252 16.47 -9.56 -10.32
CA VAL A 252 16.63 -8.45 -9.38
C VAL A 252 16.37 -8.91 -7.95
N LYS A 253 15.30 -9.67 -7.71
CA LYS A 253 14.99 -10.27 -6.39
C LYS A 253 16.08 -11.24 -5.94
N ASP A 254 16.53 -12.12 -6.83
CA ASP A 254 17.60 -13.07 -6.54
C ASP A 254 18.88 -12.33 -6.11
N TYR A 255 19.30 -11.32 -6.87
CA TYR A 255 20.42 -10.46 -6.51
C TYR A 255 20.21 -9.73 -5.18
N GLY A 256 19.00 -9.22 -4.92
CA GLY A 256 18.66 -8.56 -3.66
C GLY A 256 18.80 -9.47 -2.44
N VAL A 257 18.41 -10.73 -2.54
CA VAL A 257 18.62 -11.77 -1.52
C VAL A 257 20.12 -12.02 -1.30
N GLU A 258 20.89 -12.13 -2.39
CA GLU A 258 22.34 -12.34 -2.31
C GLU A 258 23.06 -11.17 -1.64
N LEU A 259 22.73 -9.94 -2.03
CA LEU A 259 23.31 -8.72 -1.49
C LEU A 259 22.99 -8.58 0.01
N ALA A 260 21.73 -8.72 0.41
CA ALA A 260 21.33 -8.64 1.82
C ALA A 260 22.01 -9.73 2.67
N SER A 261 22.11 -10.96 2.15
CA SER A 261 22.81 -12.05 2.83
C SER A 261 24.31 -11.76 3.00
N SER A 262 24.94 -11.15 1.98
CA SER A 262 26.35 -10.72 2.03
C SER A 262 26.58 -9.63 3.07
N ILE A 263 25.69 -8.63 3.14
CA ILE A 263 25.76 -7.56 4.14
C ILE A 263 25.67 -8.16 5.56
N ILE A 264 24.68 -9.02 5.83
CA ILE A 264 24.52 -9.67 7.14
C ILE A 264 25.77 -10.47 7.51
N LYS A 265 26.34 -11.24 6.58
CA LYS A 265 27.58 -12.00 6.84
C LYS A 265 28.76 -11.10 7.19
N ARG A 266 28.98 -10.01 6.45
CA ARG A 266 30.06 -9.06 6.77
C ARG A 266 29.87 -8.40 8.15
N LEU A 267 28.63 -8.11 8.54
CA LEU A 267 28.32 -7.55 9.85
C LEU A 267 28.54 -8.59 10.97
N LEU A 268 28.15 -9.85 10.75
CA LEU A 268 28.44 -10.97 11.66
C LEU A 268 29.96 -11.13 11.86
N ASP A 269 30.74 -11.11 10.78
CA ASP A 269 32.21 -11.22 10.83
C ASP A 269 32.85 -10.05 11.60
N SER A 270 32.14 -8.92 11.72
CA SER A 270 32.54 -7.73 12.47
C SER A 270 32.03 -7.72 13.92
N GLY A 271 31.34 -8.79 14.37
CA GLY A 271 30.85 -8.95 15.75
C GLY A 271 29.45 -8.40 16.01
N ILE A 272 28.70 -7.99 14.97
CA ILE A 272 27.32 -7.52 15.12
C ILE A 272 26.37 -8.70 15.01
N LEU A 273 25.52 -8.89 16.02
CA LEU A 273 24.64 -10.05 16.13
C LEU A 273 23.15 -9.76 15.88
N GLY A 274 22.74 -8.49 15.82
CA GLY A 274 21.34 -8.10 15.65
C GLY A 274 21.06 -7.53 14.26
N PHE A 275 19.93 -7.89 13.65
CA PHE A 275 19.54 -7.41 12.32
C PHE A 275 18.07 -7.03 12.27
N HIS A 276 17.76 -5.85 11.75
CA HIS A 276 16.38 -5.43 11.51
C HIS A 276 16.07 -5.52 10.01
N ILE A 277 15.16 -6.40 9.61
CA ILE A 277 14.86 -6.65 8.20
C ILE A 277 13.58 -5.91 7.81
N CYS A 278 13.72 -4.92 6.92
CA CYS A 278 12.60 -4.25 6.28
C CYS A 278 11.96 -5.20 5.26
N THR A 279 10.87 -5.86 5.64
CA THR A 279 10.28 -6.96 4.85
C THR A 279 9.57 -6.48 3.60
N LEU A 280 9.13 -5.22 3.59
CA LEU A 280 8.19 -4.66 2.63
C LEU A 280 6.89 -5.48 2.52
N ASN A 281 6.47 -6.11 3.62
CA ASN A 281 5.37 -7.07 3.71
C ASN A 281 5.57 -8.33 2.82
N LEU A 282 6.80 -8.66 2.45
CA LEU A 282 7.17 -9.83 1.63
C LEU A 282 7.81 -10.94 2.48
N GLU A 283 7.50 -12.21 2.17
CA GLU A 283 7.92 -13.37 2.98
C GLU A 283 9.10 -14.12 2.36
N LYS A 284 9.00 -14.49 1.07
CA LYS A 284 9.98 -15.32 0.34
C LYS A 284 11.40 -14.79 0.45
N SER A 285 11.63 -13.52 0.12
CA SER A 285 12.99 -12.96 0.13
C SER A 285 13.58 -12.93 1.53
N VAL A 286 12.78 -12.63 2.55
CA VAL A 286 13.20 -12.63 3.96
C VAL A 286 13.59 -14.05 4.39
N ARG A 287 12.73 -15.03 4.10
CA ARG A 287 13.02 -16.44 4.39
C ARG A 287 14.30 -16.91 3.71
N LEU A 288 14.47 -16.62 2.41
CA LEU A 288 15.66 -17.01 1.65
C LEU A 288 16.94 -16.39 2.23
N ILE A 289 16.88 -15.14 2.69
CA ILE A 289 18.00 -14.49 3.38
C ILE A 289 18.36 -15.25 4.65
N LEU A 290 17.36 -15.51 5.52
CA LEU A 290 17.57 -16.23 6.78
C LEU A 290 18.12 -17.65 6.56
N GLU A 291 17.64 -18.36 5.53
CA GLU A 291 18.16 -19.68 5.13
C GLU A 291 19.63 -19.57 4.68
N ARG A 292 19.98 -18.55 3.88
CA ARG A 292 21.33 -18.38 3.30
C ARG A 292 22.38 -17.91 4.31
N VAL A 293 21.97 -17.24 5.39
CA VAL A 293 22.83 -16.88 6.52
C VAL A 293 22.83 -17.95 7.62
N GLY A 294 22.00 -18.99 7.49
CA GLY A 294 21.95 -20.13 8.41
C GLY A 294 21.18 -19.86 9.71
N PHE A 295 20.29 -18.86 9.72
CA PHE A 295 19.47 -18.54 10.89
C PHE A 295 18.24 -19.44 11.00
N VAL A 296 17.77 -19.98 9.88
CA VAL A 296 16.67 -20.97 9.84
C VAL A 296 17.03 -22.14 8.91
N PRO A 297 16.48 -23.35 9.14
CA PRO A 297 16.68 -24.49 8.25
C PRO A 297 16.09 -24.23 6.85
N THR A 298 16.73 -24.77 5.81
CA THR A 298 16.18 -24.68 4.45
C THR A 298 14.88 -25.46 4.32
N ALA A 299 13.98 -25.02 3.44
CA ALA A 299 12.73 -25.75 3.16
C ALA A 299 12.97 -27.24 2.81
N ALA A 300 14.05 -27.55 2.10
CA ALA A 300 14.44 -28.93 1.79
C ALA A 300 14.84 -29.73 3.04
N ALA A 301 15.56 -29.11 3.98
CA ALA A 301 15.93 -29.74 5.25
C ALA A 301 14.69 -30.02 6.12
N VAL A 302 13.75 -29.07 6.20
CA VAL A 302 12.48 -29.24 6.93
C VAL A 302 11.65 -30.37 6.33
N ARG A 303 11.48 -30.40 4.99
CA ARG A 303 10.75 -31.49 4.30
C ARG A 303 11.39 -32.86 4.56
N LYS A 304 12.72 -32.94 4.54
CA LYS A 304 13.45 -34.18 4.83
C LYS A 304 13.24 -34.63 6.28
N GLN A 305 13.26 -33.71 7.25
CA GLN A 305 12.96 -34.02 8.65
C GLN A 305 11.52 -34.52 8.82
N GLN A 306 10.54 -33.85 8.21
CA GLN A 306 9.14 -34.26 8.25
C GLN A 306 8.92 -35.65 7.64
N GLN A 307 9.53 -35.94 6.49
CA GLN A 307 9.49 -37.27 5.86
C GLN A 307 10.14 -38.34 6.75
N GLN A 308 11.25 -38.03 7.41
CA GLN A 308 11.91 -38.93 8.35
C GLN A 308 11.05 -39.19 9.60
N GLN A 309 10.40 -38.16 10.15
CA GLN A 309 9.49 -38.28 11.29
C GLN A 309 8.25 -39.13 10.92
N GLN A 310 7.69 -38.91 9.73
CA GLN A 310 6.56 -39.69 9.23
C GLN A 310 6.92 -41.16 8.94
N GLN A 311 8.15 -41.42 8.48
CA GLN A 311 8.70 -42.77 8.36
C GLN A 311 8.97 -43.44 9.71
N GLN A 312 9.31 -42.69 10.75
CA GLN A 312 9.46 -43.24 12.11
C GLN A 312 8.10 -43.59 12.74
N LEU A 313 7.09 -42.73 12.57
CA LEU A 313 5.71 -42.96 13.04
C LEU A 313 5.03 -44.16 12.37
N THR A 314 5.42 -44.51 11.14
CA THR A 314 4.89 -45.68 10.41
C THR A 314 5.61 -47.00 10.74
N ASN A 315 6.72 -46.94 11.47
CA ASN A 315 7.51 -48.11 11.88
C ASN A 315 7.31 -48.51 13.36
N GLU A 316 6.46 -47.81 14.12
CA GLU A 316 6.00 -48.30 15.42
C GLU A 316 4.82 -49.28 15.23
N PRO A 317 4.88 -50.50 15.78
CA PRO A 317 3.76 -51.44 15.70
C PRO A 317 2.65 -50.95 16.62
N THR A 318 1.57 -50.43 16.04
CA THR A 318 0.31 -50.06 16.71
C THR A 318 -0.43 -51.32 17.20
N HIS A 319 0.09 -51.94 18.26
CA HIS A 319 -0.65 -52.90 19.08
C HIS A 319 -0.95 -52.27 20.44
N VAL A 320 -1.95 -51.39 20.50
CA VAL A 320 -2.61 -51.06 21.77
C VAL A 320 -3.65 -52.16 22.02
N ASN A 321 -3.33 -53.04 22.97
CA ASN A 321 -4.28 -54.01 23.53
C ASN A 321 -5.44 -53.26 24.19
N ILE A 322 -6.63 -53.34 23.61
CA ILE A 322 -7.85 -52.82 24.24
C ILE A 322 -8.36 -53.90 25.18
N ASP A 323 -8.02 -53.77 26.47
CA ASP A 323 -8.61 -54.60 27.52
C ASP A 323 -10.05 -54.12 27.79
N LYS A 324 -11.03 -54.98 27.49
CA LYS A 324 -12.46 -54.68 27.59
C LYS A 324 -12.97 -55.09 28.97
N ASN A 325 -12.69 -54.29 30.01
CA ASN A 325 -13.47 -54.31 31.26
C ASN A 325 -13.00 -53.23 32.26
N VAL A 326 -13.59 -52.03 32.26
CA VAL A 326 -13.96 -51.28 33.48
C VAL A 326 -15.02 -50.20 33.15
N PRO A 327 -16.15 -50.12 33.88
CA PRO A 327 -17.10 -49.01 33.81
C PRO A 327 -16.95 -48.01 34.97
N GLY A 328 -17.09 -46.72 34.66
CA GLY A 328 -17.56 -45.68 35.59
C GLY A 328 -16.49 -44.90 36.36
N LEU A 329 -16.45 -43.58 36.14
CA LEU A 329 -15.91 -42.62 37.11
C LEU A 329 -16.77 -41.35 37.09
N GLY A 330 -17.42 -41.09 38.23
CA GLY A 330 -17.87 -39.78 38.65
C GLY A 330 -17.04 -39.31 39.85
N GLY A 331 -16.96 -37.99 40.02
CA GLY A 331 -16.52 -37.32 41.26
C GLY A 331 -15.01 -37.02 41.39
N PRO A 332 -14.64 -35.96 42.16
CA PRO A 332 -13.51 -35.07 41.85
C PRO A 332 -12.29 -35.23 42.77
N ASP A 333 -11.23 -34.46 42.44
CA ASP A 333 -9.95 -34.21 43.11
C ASP A 333 -8.75 -35.11 42.74
N GLY A 334 -7.68 -34.45 42.26
CA GLY A 334 -6.33 -35.01 42.18
C GLY A 334 -5.61 -34.72 40.85
N ALA A 335 -4.79 -33.68 40.83
CA ALA A 335 -3.87 -33.37 39.75
C ALA A 335 -2.79 -34.47 39.56
N ALA A 336 -2.57 -34.91 38.31
CA ALA A 336 -1.30 -35.45 37.83
C ALA A 336 -1.29 -35.52 36.30
N ASP A 337 -0.24 -34.96 35.70
CA ASP A 337 0.29 -35.19 34.34
C ASP A 337 -0.71 -35.49 33.22
N ALA A 338 -1.20 -34.42 32.59
CA ALA A 338 -1.48 -34.46 31.17
C ALA A 338 -0.40 -33.65 30.46
N HIS A 339 0.65 -34.31 29.98
CA HIS A 339 1.38 -33.87 28.80
C HIS A 339 0.40 -33.85 27.62
N LEU A 340 -0.43 -32.82 27.58
CA LEU A 340 -1.15 -32.41 26.40
C LEU A 340 -0.07 -31.92 25.43
N ASN A 341 0.28 -32.77 24.48
CA ASN A 341 0.89 -32.32 23.24
C ASN A 341 0.09 -31.10 22.79
N PRO A 342 0.69 -29.91 22.66
CA PRO A 342 0.01 -28.80 22.02
C PRO A 342 -0.37 -29.33 20.64
N LEU A 343 -1.68 -29.34 20.38
CA LEU A 343 -2.26 -29.64 19.09
C LEU A 343 -1.35 -28.99 18.04
N VAL A 344 -0.57 -29.83 17.35
CA VAL A 344 0.11 -29.45 16.14
C VAL A 344 -1.01 -28.93 15.27
N TRP A 345 -1.02 -27.62 15.07
CA TRP A 345 -1.93 -26.97 14.16
C TRP A 345 -1.62 -27.56 12.80
N MET A 346 -2.35 -28.60 12.41
CA MET A 346 -2.38 -29.08 11.04
C MET A 346 -3.12 -27.96 10.29
N PRO A 347 -2.44 -27.22 9.41
CA PRO A 347 -3.12 -26.23 8.59
C PRO A 347 -4.18 -26.98 7.81
N ALA A 348 -5.41 -26.48 7.80
CA ALA A 348 -6.43 -27.00 6.91
C ALA A 348 -5.86 -27.01 5.47
N ASP A 349 -5.78 -28.20 4.89
CA ASP A 349 -5.38 -28.48 3.52
C ASP A 349 -6.39 -27.81 2.56
N ASP A 350 -6.26 -26.49 2.31
CA ASP A 350 -6.75 -25.82 1.08
C ASP A 350 -6.25 -24.36 0.87
N HIS A 351 -5.40 -23.79 1.76
CA HIS A 351 -5.03 -22.36 1.68
C HIS A 351 -3.53 -22.06 1.47
N GLN A 352 -2.67 -23.08 1.48
CA GLN A 352 -1.22 -22.89 1.31
C GLN A 352 -0.82 -22.53 -0.14
N GLY A 353 -1.52 -23.07 -1.15
CA GLY A 353 -1.13 -22.84 -2.55
C GLY A 353 -1.43 -21.43 -3.09
N ARG A 354 -2.44 -20.74 -2.56
CA ARG A 354 -2.84 -19.39 -3.05
C ARG A 354 -2.14 -18.23 -2.32
N SER A 355 -1.57 -18.48 -1.14
CA SER A 355 -0.94 -17.45 -0.31
C SER A 355 0.55 -17.26 -0.58
N GLU A 356 1.23 -18.28 -1.13
CA GLU A 356 2.64 -18.20 -1.52
C GLU A 356 2.87 -17.33 -2.77
N SER A 357 1.90 -17.19 -3.68
CA SER A 357 2.06 -16.38 -4.90
C SER A 357 2.02 -14.87 -4.66
N TRP A 358 1.63 -14.39 -3.48
CA TRP A 358 1.53 -12.95 -3.21
C TRP A 358 2.88 -12.22 -3.29
N ASP A 359 3.98 -12.92 -3.03
CA ASP A 359 5.32 -12.36 -3.18
C ASP A 359 5.75 -12.12 -4.63
N ASP A 360 4.99 -12.66 -5.59
CA ASP A 360 5.28 -12.52 -7.01
C ASP A 360 4.73 -11.20 -7.57
N PHE A 361 3.80 -10.55 -6.87
CA PHE A 361 3.29 -9.23 -7.23
C PHE A 361 4.21 -8.13 -6.68
N PRO A 362 4.85 -7.33 -7.54
CA PRO A 362 5.69 -6.23 -7.09
C PRO A 362 4.83 -5.15 -6.41
N ASN A 363 5.46 -4.41 -5.49
CA ASN A 363 4.84 -3.26 -4.86
C ASN A 363 4.54 -2.21 -5.93
N GLY A 364 3.32 -1.70 -5.95
CA GLY A 364 2.87 -0.75 -6.95
C GLY A 364 1.37 -0.64 -7.06
N ARG A 365 0.94 0.20 -8.00
CA ARG A 365 -0.45 0.59 -8.22
C ARG A 365 -1.31 -0.47 -8.92
N TRP A 366 -0.70 -1.28 -9.79
CA TRP A 366 -1.42 -2.21 -10.68
C TRP A 366 -1.23 -3.70 -10.31
N GLY A 367 -0.73 -3.95 -9.10
CA GLY A 367 -0.67 -5.28 -8.53
C GLY A 367 -2.03 -5.70 -7.96
N ASP A 368 -2.12 -6.95 -7.53
CA ASP A 368 -3.29 -7.49 -6.86
C ASP A 368 -3.53 -6.78 -5.51
N ALA A 369 -4.71 -6.17 -5.29
CA ALA A 369 -5.01 -5.45 -4.04
C ALA A 369 -5.15 -6.37 -2.83
N ARG A 370 -5.20 -7.69 -3.04
CA ARG A 370 -5.09 -8.69 -1.98
C ARG A 370 -3.64 -8.85 -1.52
N SER A 371 -2.66 -8.43 -2.31
CA SER A 371 -1.26 -8.44 -1.86
C SER A 371 -1.09 -7.50 -0.66
N PRO A 372 -0.52 -7.99 0.47
CA PRO A 372 -0.16 -7.14 1.61
C PRO A 372 0.79 -5.99 1.27
N ALA A 373 1.50 -6.10 0.16
CA ALA A 373 2.46 -5.10 -0.31
C ALA A 373 1.88 -4.15 -1.38
N PHE A 374 0.56 -4.22 -1.63
CA PHE A 374 -0.14 -3.34 -2.57
C PHE A 374 -0.07 -1.88 -2.12
N GLY A 375 0.27 -0.99 -3.07
CA GLY A 375 0.38 0.45 -2.86
C GLY A 375 1.81 1.00 -2.82
N ASP A 376 1.90 2.30 -2.55
CA ASP A 376 3.15 3.05 -2.49
C ASP A 376 3.85 2.86 -1.13
N LEU A 377 5.17 2.67 -1.18
CA LEU A 377 6.02 2.25 -0.05
C LEU A 377 6.43 3.38 0.90
N ASP A 378 6.23 4.63 0.53
CA ASP A 378 6.85 5.75 1.24
C ASP A 378 6.03 6.23 2.45
N GLY A 379 4.80 5.73 2.66
CA GLY A 379 4.00 6.05 3.84
C GLY A 379 3.49 7.51 3.91
N TYR A 380 3.71 8.29 2.84
CA TYR A 380 3.33 9.71 2.74
C TYR A 380 1.95 9.95 2.10
N GLY A 381 1.29 8.89 1.61
CA GLY A 381 0.07 9.05 0.81
C GLY A 381 0.34 9.75 -0.52
N ALA A 382 -0.68 10.39 -1.09
CA ALA A 382 -0.54 11.19 -2.31
C ALA A 382 0.49 12.31 -2.13
N SER A 383 1.42 12.47 -3.07
CA SER A 383 2.33 13.62 -3.09
C SER A 383 2.73 13.97 -4.52
N LEU A 384 3.20 15.21 -4.73
CA LEU A 384 3.67 15.72 -6.03
C LEU A 384 5.06 15.21 -6.43
N LYS A 385 5.75 14.52 -5.51
CA LYS A 385 7.05 13.87 -5.71
C LYS A 385 8.15 14.78 -6.31
N VAL A 386 7.96 16.10 -6.23
CA VAL A 386 8.85 17.17 -6.71
C VAL A 386 8.83 18.31 -5.70
N GLU A 387 9.96 19.00 -5.54
CA GLU A 387 10.06 20.17 -4.67
C GLU A 387 9.12 21.31 -5.14
N PRO A 388 8.41 22.01 -4.23
CA PRO A 388 7.43 23.03 -4.59
C PRO A 388 7.93 24.10 -5.56
N ARG A 389 9.17 24.57 -5.38
CA ARG A 389 9.79 25.55 -6.28
C ARG A 389 9.92 25.00 -7.70
N LYS A 390 10.37 23.75 -7.82
CA LYS A 390 10.55 23.11 -9.13
C LYS A 390 9.19 22.82 -9.79
N ALA A 391 8.20 22.43 -8.99
CA ALA A 391 6.83 22.22 -9.45
C ALA A 391 6.21 23.52 -10.01
N LEU A 392 6.39 24.66 -9.33
CA LEU A 392 5.95 25.98 -9.81
C LEU A 392 6.64 26.41 -11.11
N GLU A 393 7.93 26.08 -11.30
CA GLU A 393 8.65 26.34 -12.55
C GLU A 393 8.10 25.50 -13.71
N LEU A 394 7.76 24.24 -13.45
CA LEU A 394 7.30 23.29 -14.47
C LEU A 394 5.84 23.51 -14.85
N TRP A 395 4.97 23.65 -13.86
CA TRP A 395 3.52 23.68 -14.04
C TRP A 395 2.93 25.10 -14.07
N LYS A 396 3.79 26.10 -13.86
CA LYS A 396 3.46 27.53 -13.98
C LYS A 396 2.27 27.89 -13.07
N ARG A 397 1.31 28.68 -13.56
CA ARG A 397 0.13 29.16 -12.82
C ARG A 397 -1.11 29.05 -13.72
N PRO A 398 -1.69 27.85 -13.87
CA PRO A 398 -2.84 27.64 -14.76
C PRO A 398 -4.04 28.43 -14.24
N LYS A 399 -4.87 28.99 -15.12
CA LYS A 399 -6.05 29.80 -14.76
C LYS A 399 -7.32 29.34 -15.42
N ILE A 400 -7.19 28.63 -16.54
CA ILE A 400 -8.30 28.05 -17.30
C ILE A 400 -8.03 26.56 -17.60
N ILE A 401 -9.07 25.82 -17.99
CA ILE A 401 -9.00 24.38 -18.27
C ILE A 401 -7.99 24.10 -19.40
N GLU A 402 -7.90 25.00 -20.38
CA GLU A 402 -6.99 24.90 -21.52
C GLU A 402 -5.52 24.91 -21.09
N ASP A 403 -5.17 25.63 -20.02
CA ASP A 403 -3.80 25.62 -19.47
C ASP A 403 -3.44 24.23 -18.94
N ILE A 404 -4.39 23.55 -18.29
CA ILE A 404 -4.21 22.18 -17.79
C ILE A 404 -4.07 21.21 -18.97
N SER A 405 -4.97 21.28 -19.94
CA SER A 405 -4.89 20.46 -21.16
C SER A 405 -3.55 20.62 -21.86
N GLN A 406 -3.04 21.85 -21.96
CA GLN A 406 -1.75 22.14 -22.58
C GLN A 406 -0.57 21.54 -21.80
N LEU A 407 -0.60 21.55 -20.46
CA LEU A 407 0.42 20.88 -19.64
C LEU A 407 0.46 19.37 -19.89
N PHE A 408 -0.70 18.72 -19.96
CA PHE A 408 -0.77 17.29 -20.25
C PHE A 408 -0.26 16.96 -21.66
N VAL A 409 -0.58 17.80 -22.66
CA VAL A 409 -0.04 17.65 -24.03
C VAL A 409 1.48 17.84 -24.03
N GLU A 410 2.00 18.88 -23.37
CA GLU A 410 3.44 19.12 -23.27
C GLU A 410 4.19 17.97 -22.60
N PHE A 411 3.57 17.30 -21.63
CA PHE A 411 4.13 16.12 -20.99
C PHE A 411 4.21 14.92 -21.95
N ILE A 412 3.12 14.62 -22.65
CA ILE A 412 3.07 13.50 -23.61
C ILE A 412 4.02 13.73 -24.79
N GLU A 413 4.23 14.98 -25.21
CA GLU A 413 5.20 15.36 -26.24
C GLU A 413 6.66 15.41 -25.72
N GLY A 414 6.90 15.12 -24.43
CA GLY A 414 8.21 15.13 -23.80
C GLY A 414 8.83 16.51 -23.58
N LYS A 415 8.04 17.60 -23.70
CA LYS A 415 8.50 18.98 -23.47
C LYS A 415 8.65 19.31 -21.98
N ILE A 416 7.83 18.70 -21.13
CA ILE A 416 8.02 18.73 -19.68
C ILE A 416 8.29 17.31 -19.16
N PRO A 417 9.18 17.15 -18.16
CA PRO A 417 9.65 15.83 -17.74
C PRO A 417 8.69 15.10 -16.79
N LEU A 418 7.69 15.78 -16.23
CA LEU A 418 6.83 15.23 -15.18
C LEU A 418 5.49 15.95 -15.06
N LEU A 419 4.51 15.21 -14.55
CA LEU A 419 3.19 15.65 -14.11
C LEU A 419 2.98 15.21 -12.66
N PRO A 420 1.98 15.75 -11.93
CA PRO A 420 1.70 15.32 -10.57
C PRO A 420 1.51 13.81 -10.41
N TRP A 421 0.94 13.13 -11.42
CA TRP A 421 0.71 11.68 -11.43
C TRP A 421 1.84 10.88 -12.08
N SER A 422 2.89 11.51 -12.62
CA SER A 422 3.99 10.84 -13.33
C SER A 422 5.36 11.32 -12.88
N GLU A 423 6.16 10.39 -12.33
CA GLU A 423 7.49 10.65 -11.77
C GLU A 423 8.63 10.70 -12.80
N GLY A 424 8.30 10.75 -14.09
CA GLY A 424 9.27 10.82 -15.17
C GLY A 424 8.63 10.96 -16.54
N SER A 425 9.48 11.07 -17.56
CA SER A 425 9.07 11.12 -18.96
C SER A 425 8.25 9.87 -19.35
N PRO A 426 7.34 9.99 -20.34
CA PRO A 426 6.61 8.85 -20.86
C PRO A 426 7.53 7.66 -21.19
N LEU A 427 7.06 6.45 -20.89
CA LEU A 427 7.80 5.23 -21.22
C LEU A 427 7.86 5.06 -22.74
N PRO A 428 8.89 4.38 -23.29
CA PRO A 428 9.02 4.18 -24.74
C PRO A 428 7.79 3.53 -25.41
N GLU A 429 7.03 2.70 -24.69
CA GLU A 429 5.78 2.13 -25.20
C GLU A 429 4.68 3.18 -25.48
N THR A 430 4.74 4.33 -24.81
CA THR A 430 3.78 5.43 -24.99
C THR A 430 3.89 6.06 -26.38
N ASP A 431 5.07 5.99 -27.02
CA ASP A 431 5.28 6.54 -28.37
C ASP A 431 4.33 5.94 -29.41
N ALA A 432 3.93 4.67 -29.24
CA ALA A 432 3.00 3.99 -30.14
C ALA A 432 1.57 4.59 -30.13
N ILE A 433 1.17 5.20 -29.00
CA ILE A 433 -0.17 5.75 -28.78
C ILE A 433 -0.16 7.26 -28.55
N GLN A 434 1.01 7.91 -28.65
CA GLN A 434 1.19 9.34 -28.37
C GLN A 434 0.20 10.25 -29.11
N PRO A 435 -0.09 10.08 -30.42
CA PRO A 435 -1.04 10.96 -31.11
C PRO A 435 -2.46 10.89 -30.53
N ARG A 436 -2.89 9.69 -30.10
CA ARG A 436 -4.21 9.45 -29.50
C ARG A 436 -4.29 10.08 -28.11
N LEU A 437 -3.25 9.92 -27.29
CA LEU A 437 -3.15 10.57 -25.98
C LEU A 437 -3.16 12.09 -26.10
N VAL A 438 -2.44 12.66 -27.07
CA VAL A 438 -2.48 14.12 -27.34
C VAL A 438 -3.90 14.56 -27.72
N ALA A 439 -4.63 13.79 -28.53
CA ALA A 439 -6.01 14.09 -28.88
C ALA A 439 -6.94 14.06 -27.66
N CYS A 440 -6.83 13.06 -26.78
CA CYS A 440 -7.57 12.99 -25.52
C CYS A 440 -7.31 14.24 -24.67
N ASN A 441 -6.04 14.56 -24.43
CA ASN A 441 -5.67 15.68 -23.56
C ASN A 441 -6.13 17.03 -24.12
N LYS A 442 -6.09 17.23 -25.45
CA LYS A 442 -6.63 18.43 -26.12
C LYS A 442 -8.15 18.57 -25.96
N ARG A 443 -8.89 17.46 -25.88
CA ARG A 443 -10.34 17.44 -25.63
C ARG A 443 -10.69 17.72 -24.16
N GLY A 444 -9.70 17.75 -23.25
CA GLY A 444 -9.92 17.85 -21.81
C GLY A 444 -10.09 16.50 -21.13
N PHE A 445 -9.77 15.40 -21.80
CA PHE A 445 -9.69 14.06 -21.22
C PHE A 445 -8.24 13.84 -20.77
N TRP A 446 -7.95 14.20 -19.53
CA TRP A 446 -6.58 14.29 -19.03
C TRP A 446 -6.02 12.93 -18.61
N THR A 447 -5.14 12.37 -19.41
CA THR A 447 -4.64 10.99 -19.27
C THR A 447 -3.58 10.87 -18.18
N VAL A 448 -3.78 9.96 -17.24
CA VAL A 448 -2.89 9.70 -16.08
C VAL A 448 -2.39 8.25 -16.00
N GLY A 449 -2.78 7.40 -16.94
CA GLY A 449 -2.25 6.07 -17.15
C GLY A 449 -2.66 5.52 -18.51
N SER A 450 -1.78 4.78 -19.16
CA SER A 450 -2.10 4.15 -20.44
C SER A 450 -1.11 3.04 -20.76
N GLN A 451 -1.55 2.06 -21.53
CA GLN A 451 -0.66 1.12 -22.22
C GLN A 451 -1.24 0.74 -23.59
N PRO A 452 -0.40 0.45 -24.60
CA PRO A 452 -0.86 -0.02 -25.90
C PRO A 452 -1.35 -1.48 -25.84
N ALA A 453 -2.08 -1.91 -26.87
CA ALA A 453 -2.33 -3.33 -27.09
C ALA A 453 -1.05 -4.01 -27.61
N VAL A 454 -0.76 -5.22 -27.12
CA VAL A 454 0.37 -6.04 -27.58
C VAL A 454 -0.11 -7.46 -27.78
N ASN A 455 0.11 -7.98 -28.98
CA ASN A 455 -0.27 -9.33 -29.35
C ASN A 455 0.97 -10.21 -29.57
N GLY A 456 1.43 -10.88 -28.52
CA GLY A 456 2.44 -11.94 -28.62
C GLY A 456 3.80 -11.46 -29.12
N LYS A 457 4.30 -10.33 -28.62
CA LYS A 457 5.66 -9.89 -28.93
C LYS A 457 6.70 -10.76 -28.20
N PRO A 458 7.92 -10.92 -28.74
CA PRO A 458 8.97 -11.66 -28.04
C PRO A 458 9.25 -11.05 -26.65
N SER A 459 9.54 -11.88 -25.65
CA SER A 459 9.91 -11.41 -24.29
C SER A 459 11.17 -10.54 -24.25
N THR A 460 11.94 -10.52 -25.34
CA THR A 460 13.13 -9.68 -25.53
C THR A 460 12.87 -8.44 -26.37
N ASP A 461 11.61 -8.12 -26.69
CA ASP A 461 11.26 -6.90 -27.41
C ASP A 461 11.79 -5.66 -26.64
N PRO A 462 12.46 -4.71 -27.32
CA PRO A 462 13.13 -3.60 -26.64
C PRO A 462 12.16 -2.56 -26.04
N LEU A 463 10.88 -2.56 -26.43
CA LEU A 463 9.89 -1.60 -25.97
C LEU A 463 8.99 -2.18 -24.88
N VAL A 464 8.50 -3.40 -25.07
CA VAL A 464 7.48 -4.02 -24.18
C VAL A 464 7.91 -5.38 -23.63
N GLY A 465 9.09 -5.88 -23.99
CA GLY A 465 9.58 -7.19 -23.58
C GLY A 465 10.00 -7.23 -22.10
N TRP A 466 9.57 -8.28 -21.41
CA TRP A 466 9.95 -8.57 -20.02
C TRP A 466 9.95 -10.08 -19.77
N GLY A 467 10.58 -10.49 -18.68
CA GLY A 467 10.65 -11.90 -18.24
C GLY A 467 11.71 -12.74 -18.98
N PRO A 468 11.69 -14.07 -18.78
CA PRO A 468 12.68 -14.98 -19.36
C PRO A 468 12.74 -14.94 -20.89
N LYS A 469 13.94 -15.12 -21.45
CA LYS A 469 14.15 -15.21 -22.91
C LYS A 469 13.37 -16.38 -23.52
N GLY A 470 12.89 -16.19 -24.75
CA GLY A 470 12.19 -17.22 -25.52
C GLY A 470 10.70 -17.35 -25.20
N GLY A 471 10.14 -16.40 -24.43
CA GLY A 471 8.71 -16.28 -24.20
C GLY A 471 8.04 -15.23 -25.08
N TYR A 472 6.75 -15.02 -24.84
CA TYR A 472 5.91 -14.04 -25.52
C TYR A 472 5.12 -13.21 -24.50
N VAL A 473 5.02 -11.91 -24.75
CA VAL A 473 4.30 -10.95 -23.90
C VAL A 473 3.07 -10.42 -24.62
N TYR A 474 2.04 -10.12 -23.85
CA TYR A 474 0.74 -9.65 -24.31
C TYR A 474 0.23 -8.53 -23.41
N GLN A 475 -0.48 -7.58 -24.00
CA GLN A 475 -1.11 -6.46 -23.30
C GLN A 475 -2.48 -6.16 -23.91
N LYS A 476 -3.48 -5.90 -23.07
CA LYS A 476 -4.73 -5.22 -23.45
C LYS A 476 -4.50 -3.73 -23.43
N ALA A 477 -5.03 -3.00 -24.41
CA ALA A 477 -5.00 -1.55 -24.33
C ALA A 477 -5.86 -1.05 -23.15
N PHE A 478 -5.32 -0.13 -22.36
CA PHE A 478 -6.11 0.62 -21.40
C PHE A 478 -5.72 2.10 -21.42
N VAL A 479 -6.67 2.94 -21.02
CA VAL A 479 -6.42 4.35 -20.72
C VAL A 479 -7.14 4.72 -19.43
N GLU A 480 -6.47 5.49 -18.60
CA GLU A 480 -7.06 6.12 -17.43
C GLU A 480 -6.92 7.64 -17.53
N LEU A 481 -8.01 8.33 -17.26
CA LEU A 481 -8.13 9.75 -17.51
C LEU A 481 -9.10 10.44 -16.56
N PHE A 482 -8.90 11.73 -16.32
CA PHE A 482 -9.89 12.59 -15.69
C PHE A 482 -10.84 13.17 -16.74
N VAL A 483 -12.14 13.08 -16.47
CA VAL A 483 -13.23 13.59 -17.34
C VAL A 483 -14.02 14.65 -16.59
N GLY A 484 -14.34 15.75 -17.27
CA GLY A 484 -15.21 16.79 -16.73
C GLY A 484 -16.64 16.29 -16.50
N PRO A 485 -17.38 16.90 -15.56
CA PRO A 485 -18.74 16.49 -15.20
C PRO A 485 -19.73 16.56 -16.37
N ASP A 486 -19.51 17.45 -17.34
CA ASP A 486 -20.40 17.62 -18.49
C ASP A 486 -20.26 16.49 -19.54
N GLU A 487 -19.09 15.83 -19.61
CA GLU A 487 -18.79 14.81 -20.62
C GLU A 487 -18.85 13.38 -20.03
N VAL A 488 -18.71 13.21 -18.70
CA VAL A 488 -18.60 11.87 -18.09
C VAL A 488 -19.85 11.02 -18.31
N GLU A 489 -21.05 11.60 -18.24
CA GLU A 489 -22.28 10.85 -18.44
C GLU A 489 -22.36 10.32 -19.88
N ALA A 490 -22.07 11.17 -20.87
CA ALA A 490 -22.03 10.77 -22.27
C ALA A 490 -20.96 9.70 -22.53
N MET A 491 -19.77 9.84 -21.93
CA MET A 491 -18.70 8.84 -22.02
C MET A 491 -19.15 7.50 -21.44
N VAL A 492 -19.70 7.48 -20.23
CA VAL A 492 -20.20 6.26 -19.58
C VAL A 492 -21.32 5.61 -20.38
N GLN A 493 -22.28 6.38 -20.92
CA GLN A 493 -23.33 5.84 -21.78
C GLN A 493 -22.76 5.21 -23.05
N LYS A 494 -21.76 5.85 -23.66
CA LYS A 494 -21.06 5.26 -24.79
C LYS A 494 -20.34 3.98 -24.40
N LEU A 495 -19.60 3.95 -23.31
CA LEU A 495 -18.89 2.74 -22.83
C LEU A 495 -19.85 1.59 -22.58
N ARG A 496 -21.04 1.85 -22.01
CA ARG A 496 -22.08 0.83 -21.79
C ARG A 496 -22.71 0.28 -23.08
N THR A 497 -22.74 1.08 -24.13
CA THR A 497 -23.33 0.72 -25.43
C THR A 497 -22.28 0.28 -26.44
N SER A 498 -21.00 0.44 -26.12
CA SER A 498 -19.86 0.00 -26.92
C SER A 498 -19.76 -1.52 -26.95
N SER A 499 -18.86 -2.00 -27.80
CA SER A 499 -18.49 -3.40 -27.97
C SER A 499 -18.45 -4.19 -26.65
N PRO A 500 -18.85 -5.49 -26.62
CA PRO A 500 -18.71 -6.35 -25.45
C PRO A 500 -17.25 -6.52 -24.99
N TRP A 501 -16.30 -6.01 -25.77
CA TRP A 501 -14.88 -5.99 -25.46
C TRP A 501 -14.48 -4.87 -24.48
N VAL A 502 -15.36 -3.97 -24.05
CA VAL A 502 -14.98 -2.90 -23.10
C VAL A 502 -15.23 -3.32 -21.65
N THR A 503 -14.28 -3.00 -20.77
CA THR A 503 -14.49 -2.97 -19.32
C THR A 503 -14.11 -1.60 -18.78
N PHE A 504 -14.88 -1.04 -17.86
CA PHE A 504 -14.58 0.29 -17.32
C PHE A 504 -14.95 0.48 -15.85
N PHE A 505 -14.22 1.39 -15.22
CA PHE A 505 -14.53 1.94 -13.90
C PHE A 505 -14.55 3.46 -14.00
N ALA A 506 -15.62 4.09 -13.54
CA ALA A 506 -15.70 5.54 -13.40
C ALA A 506 -16.05 5.87 -11.94
N ALA A 507 -15.31 6.78 -11.32
CA ALA A 507 -15.60 7.19 -9.95
C ALA A 507 -15.31 8.67 -9.69
N SER A 508 -16.16 9.28 -8.87
CA SER A 508 -15.96 10.63 -8.33
C SER A 508 -15.20 10.58 -7.00
N ARG A 509 -14.66 11.73 -6.59
CA ARG A 509 -14.02 11.90 -5.29
C ARG A 509 -14.94 11.50 -4.13
N ASP A 510 -16.23 11.83 -4.23
CA ASP A 510 -17.19 11.69 -3.14
C ASP A 510 -17.71 10.25 -2.95
N GLY A 511 -17.17 9.29 -3.68
CA GLY A 511 -17.49 7.88 -3.48
C GLY A 511 -18.45 7.28 -4.50
N GLU A 512 -18.97 8.06 -5.45
CA GLU A 512 -19.82 7.54 -6.52
C GLU A 512 -18.98 6.68 -7.47
N VAL A 513 -19.49 5.50 -7.83
CA VAL A 513 -18.79 4.52 -8.67
C VAL A 513 -19.77 3.96 -9.68
N VAL A 514 -19.33 3.88 -10.94
CA VAL A 514 -20.10 3.36 -12.07
C VAL A 514 -19.22 2.38 -12.84
N THR A 515 -19.70 1.16 -13.07
CA THR A 515 -18.95 0.11 -13.80
C THR A 515 -19.87 -0.78 -14.65
N ASP A 516 -19.25 -1.61 -15.50
CA ASP A 516 -19.88 -2.69 -16.27
C ASP A 516 -19.73 -4.08 -15.61
N THR A 517 -18.84 -4.25 -14.62
CA THR A 517 -18.60 -5.56 -13.97
C THR A 517 -19.72 -5.94 -13.00
N ALA A 518 -20.66 -6.75 -13.50
CA ALA A 518 -21.60 -7.70 -12.87
C ALA A 518 -22.54 -7.28 -11.70
N GLY A 519 -22.36 -6.16 -11.00
CA GLY A 519 -23.23 -5.75 -9.88
C GLY A 519 -24.35 -4.76 -10.23
N ASP A 520 -24.08 -3.81 -11.13
CA ASP A 520 -24.99 -2.68 -11.37
C ASP A 520 -26.16 -3.00 -12.30
N VAL A 521 -26.03 -4.05 -13.12
CA VAL A 521 -27.07 -4.48 -14.06
C VAL A 521 -28.35 -4.90 -13.32
N GLN A 522 -28.26 -5.54 -12.15
CA GLN A 522 -29.43 -6.02 -11.41
C GLN A 522 -30.16 -4.91 -10.64
N LYS A 523 -29.45 -3.86 -10.22
CA LYS A 523 -30.03 -2.69 -9.52
C LYS A 523 -30.73 -1.76 -10.50
N GLU A 524 -30.14 -1.56 -11.67
CA GLU A 524 -30.74 -0.77 -12.75
C GLU A 524 -31.93 -1.52 -13.37
N GLN A 525 -31.87 -2.86 -13.50
CA GLN A 525 -33.02 -3.70 -13.85
C GLN A 525 -34.18 -3.59 -12.83
N ARG A 526 -33.89 -3.41 -11.53
CA ARG A 526 -34.92 -3.16 -10.49
C ARG A 526 -35.55 -1.76 -10.62
N LYS A 527 -34.75 -0.71 -10.86
CA LYS A 527 -35.26 0.66 -11.10
C LYS A 527 -36.08 0.76 -12.39
N ILE A 528 -35.64 0.10 -13.46
CA ILE A 528 -36.38 0.04 -14.74
C ILE A 528 -37.68 -0.77 -14.58
N ALA A 529 -37.69 -1.84 -13.79
CA ALA A 529 -38.90 -2.60 -13.48
C ALA A 529 -39.91 -1.81 -12.63
N GLU A 530 -39.45 -0.99 -11.68
CA GLU A 530 -40.30 -0.08 -10.90
C GLU A 530 -40.83 1.09 -11.74
N GLN A 531 -39.99 1.67 -12.61
CA GLN A 531 -40.41 2.73 -13.54
C GLN A 531 -41.42 2.23 -14.59
N LYS A 532 -41.29 0.99 -15.09
CA LYS A 532 -42.31 0.36 -15.96
C LYS A 532 -43.63 0.13 -15.24
N LYS A 533 -43.61 -0.21 -13.94
CA LYS A 533 -44.82 -0.29 -13.09
C LYS A 533 -45.50 1.06 -12.88
N VAL A 534 -44.73 2.15 -12.79
CA VAL A 534 -45.27 3.51 -12.60
C VAL A 534 -45.75 4.13 -13.91
N CYS A 535 -45.07 3.87 -15.04
CA CYS A 535 -45.51 4.29 -16.37
C CYS A 535 -46.76 3.54 -16.84
N GLY A 536 -46.86 2.22 -16.59
CA GLY A 536 -48.10 1.45 -16.84
C GLY A 536 -49.30 2.02 -16.07
N LYS A 537 -49.11 2.38 -14.79
CA LYS A 537 -50.15 3.03 -13.97
C LYS A 537 -50.51 4.45 -14.44
N LYS A 538 -49.62 5.18 -15.11
CA LYS A 538 -49.92 6.52 -15.67
C LYS A 538 -50.69 6.44 -16.99
N LEU A 539 -50.44 5.42 -17.80
CA LEU A 539 -51.24 5.12 -19.00
C LEU A 539 -52.67 4.67 -18.62
N ASP A 540 -52.81 3.79 -17.63
CA ASP A 540 -54.13 3.37 -17.11
C ASP A 540 -54.91 4.54 -16.48
N LYS A 541 -54.22 5.47 -15.81
CA LYS A 541 -54.83 6.65 -15.18
C LYS A 541 -55.20 7.74 -16.19
N ALA A 542 -54.45 7.87 -17.29
CA ALA A 542 -54.80 8.76 -18.40
C ALA A 542 -56.01 8.24 -19.20
N GLU A 543 -56.09 6.93 -19.44
CA GLU A 543 -57.27 6.28 -20.05
C GLU A 543 -58.51 6.35 -19.12
N ALA A 544 -58.32 6.30 -17.79
CA ALA A 544 -59.38 6.49 -16.81
C ALA A 544 -59.84 7.96 -16.68
N MET A 545 -58.93 8.94 -16.77
CA MET A 545 -59.28 10.37 -16.73
C MET A 545 -59.98 10.84 -18.01
N ALA A 546 -59.63 10.28 -19.18
CA ALA A 546 -60.36 10.50 -20.43
C ALA A 546 -61.79 9.89 -20.40
N LYS A 547 -62.01 8.80 -19.65
CA LYS A 547 -63.34 8.24 -19.36
C LYS A 547 -64.11 8.98 -18.26
N ALA A 548 -63.44 9.73 -17.39
CA ALA A 548 -64.05 10.45 -16.26
C ALA A 548 -64.48 11.89 -16.60
N GLN A 549 -63.85 12.54 -17.59
CA GLN A 549 -64.28 13.86 -18.08
C GLN A 549 -65.60 13.83 -18.86
N SER A 550 -66.17 12.66 -19.16
CA SER A 550 -67.49 12.50 -19.79
C SER A 550 -68.66 12.31 -18.80
N LYS A 551 -68.45 12.48 -17.49
CA LYS A 551 -69.49 12.42 -16.43
C LYS A 551 -69.11 13.43 -15.33
N ALA A 552 -69.53 14.70 -15.39
CA ALA A 552 -70.73 15.22 -14.69
C ALA A 552 -70.66 14.90 -13.17
N SER A 553 -70.54 15.83 -12.22
CA SER A 553 -71.37 17.00 -11.87
C SER A 553 -71.65 16.89 -10.36
N ASP A 554 -71.87 18.03 -9.69
CA ASP A 554 -72.48 18.20 -8.35
C ASP A 554 -71.58 18.39 -7.10
N ALA A 555 -71.61 19.65 -6.62
CA ALA A 555 -71.75 20.13 -5.23
C ALA A 555 -70.66 19.80 -4.17
N ASP A 556 -70.33 20.59 -3.13
CA ASP A 556 -70.56 21.97 -2.67
C ASP A 556 -69.73 22.14 -1.36
N SER A 557 -69.31 23.38 -1.04
CA SER A 557 -69.06 23.95 0.30
C SER A 557 -67.75 23.75 1.15
N THR A 558 -67.09 24.90 1.42
CA THR A 558 -66.51 25.48 2.68
C THR A 558 -65.20 25.03 3.42
N LYS A 559 -64.23 25.98 3.46
CA LYS A 559 -63.37 26.58 4.56
C LYS A 559 -62.97 25.74 5.82
N SER A 560 -61.81 25.85 6.49
CA SER A 560 -60.76 26.91 6.68
C SER A 560 -59.44 26.41 7.34
N SER A 561 -58.31 27.04 6.96
CA SER A 561 -57.13 27.54 7.73
C SER A 561 -56.29 26.70 8.70
N GLY A 562 -54.96 26.78 8.51
CA GLY A 562 -53.92 26.62 9.54
C GLY A 562 -52.50 26.80 8.96
N SER A 563 -51.72 27.75 9.50
CA SER A 563 -50.48 28.34 8.99
C SER A 563 -49.18 27.67 9.47
N GLY A 564 -48.08 27.85 8.72
CA GLY A 564 -46.70 27.70 9.20
C GLY A 564 -45.64 27.94 8.12
N SER A 565 -44.81 28.96 8.29
CA SER A 565 -43.78 29.44 7.34
C SER A 565 -42.38 28.88 7.63
N GLY A 566 -41.63 28.56 6.57
CA GLY A 566 -40.17 28.37 6.59
C GLY A 566 -39.62 28.60 5.18
N SER A 567 -38.64 29.49 5.04
CA SER A 567 -38.00 29.89 3.78
C SER A 567 -36.82 28.98 3.43
N GLU A 568 -36.86 28.35 2.26
CA GLU A 568 -35.74 27.64 1.64
C GLU A 568 -35.11 28.51 0.53
N THR A 569 -33.79 28.42 0.38
CA THR A 569 -33.10 28.63 -0.90
C THR A 569 -32.44 27.31 -1.33
N PRO A 570 -32.31 27.02 -2.63
CA PRO A 570 -32.42 25.66 -3.14
C PRO A 570 -31.07 24.96 -3.30
N VAL A 571 -31.06 23.66 -3.03
CA VAL A 571 -29.97 22.72 -3.39
C VAL A 571 -30.31 22.08 -4.74
N CYS A 572 -29.33 22.07 -5.64
CA CYS A 572 -29.38 21.42 -6.96
C CYS A 572 -29.42 19.89 -6.79
N ALA A 573 -30.34 19.21 -7.47
CA ALA A 573 -30.58 17.79 -7.34
C ALA A 573 -29.74 16.97 -8.34
N THR A 574 -29.03 15.94 -7.87
CA THR A 574 -28.58 14.81 -8.70
C THR A 574 -29.51 13.61 -8.48
N PRO A 575 -29.83 12.83 -9.53
CA PRO A 575 -30.51 11.55 -9.37
C PRO A 575 -29.46 10.47 -9.06
N PHE A 576 -29.78 9.52 -8.19
CA PHE A 576 -29.17 8.18 -7.99
C PHE A 576 -28.79 7.88 -6.53
N ALA A 577 -29.76 7.34 -5.79
CA ALA A 577 -29.62 6.63 -4.51
C ALA A 577 -30.40 5.29 -4.62
N ASN A 578 -30.17 4.15 -3.93
CA ASN A 578 -29.04 3.59 -3.18
C ASN A 578 -29.26 2.06 -2.97
N LYS A 579 -28.31 1.37 -2.30
CA LYS A 579 -28.35 0.09 -1.50
C LYS A 579 -27.71 -1.23 -1.99
N THR A 580 -26.52 -1.44 -1.44
CA THR A 580 -25.70 -2.65 -1.24
C THR A 580 -26.43 -3.89 -0.71
N ASP A 581 -26.00 -5.09 -1.13
CA ASP A 581 -25.51 -6.13 -0.22
C ASP A 581 -24.74 -7.26 -0.96
N ASN A 582 -23.80 -7.83 -0.21
CA ASN A 582 -22.71 -8.75 -0.54
C ASN A 582 -22.98 -9.92 -1.51
N ALA A 583 -22.07 -10.06 -2.48
CA ALA A 583 -21.42 -11.33 -2.82
C ALA A 583 -20.10 -11.04 -3.53
N LEU A 584 -19.02 -11.66 -3.05
CA LEU A 584 -17.70 -11.72 -3.68
C LEU A 584 -17.80 -12.33 -5.09
N VAL A 585 -18.11 -11.54 -6.10
CA VAL A 585 -17.91 -11.88 -7.52
C VAL A 585 -17.62 -10.60 -8.31
N GLU A 586 -16.42 -10.04 -8.18
CA GLU A 586 -15.90 -9.01 -9.10
C GLU A 586 -14.59 -9.55 -9.67
N GLY A 587 -14.58 -9.83 -10.98
CA GLY A 587 -13.44 -10.45 -11.64
C GLY A 587 -12.28 -9.48 -11.80
N SER A 588 -11.09 -9.91 -11.40
CA SER A 588 -9.84 -9.23 -11.75
C SER A 588 -9.60 -9.32 -13.25
N ASN A 589 -9.31 -8.19 -13.92
CA ASN A 589 -9.01 -8.17 -15.34
C ASN A 589 -7.49 -8.12 -15.56
N ALA A 590 -6.90 -9.24 -15.99
CA ALA A 590 -5.50 -9.26 -16.39
C ALA A 590 -5.30 -8.43 -17.67
N VAL A 591 -4.47 -7.40 -17.59
CA VAL A 591 -4.19 -6.48 -18.70
C VAL A 591 -2.80 -6.65 -19.28
N THR A 592 -1.88 -7.29 -18.56
CA THR A 592 -0.54 -7.65 -19.05
C THR A 592 -0.22 -9.07 -18.61
N TRP A 593 0.23 -9.91 -19.53
CA TRP A 593 0.65 -11.28 -19.23
C TRP A 593 1.77 -11.77 -20.13
N GLY A 594 2.48 -12.79 -19.65
CA GLY A 594 3.59 -13.41 -20.37
C GLY A 594 3.52 -14.93 -20.31
N VAL A 595 3.84 -15.57 -21.44
CA VAL A 595 3.95 -17.03 -21.58
C VAL A 595 5.42 -17.36 -21.82
N PHE A 596 6.03 -18.11 -20.90
CA PHE A 596 7.47 -18.39 -20.92
C PHE A 596 7.75 -19.89 -20.92
N PRO A 597 8.79 -20.36 -21.64
CA PRO A 597 9.15 -21.78 -21.66
C PRO A 597 9.42 -22.33 -20.25
N GLY A 598 8.74 -23.42 -19.90
CA GLY A 598 8.95 -24.12 -18.62
C GLY A 598 8.46 -23.37 -17.39
N LYS A 599 7.62 -22.33 -17.54
CA LYS A 599 6.97 -21.62 -16.43
C LYS A 599 5.46 -21.56 -16.63
N GLU A 600 4.73 -21.38 -15.54
CA GLU A 600 3.32 -20.99 -15.59
C GLU A 600 3.15 -19.57 -16.18
N ILE A 601 1.94 -19.24 -16.61
CA ILE A 601 1.61 -17.91 -17.14
C ILE A 601 1.77 -16.89 -16.01
N ILE A 602 2.47 -15.79 -16.29
CA ILE A 602 2.69 -14.70 -15.33
C ILE A 602 1.79 -13.52 -15.73
N GLN A 603 1.04 -12.98 -14.78
CA GLN A 603 0.09 -11.88 -14.98
C GLN A 603 0.42 -10.73 -14.01
N PRO A 604 1.46 -9.92 -14.30
CA PRO A 604 1.98 -8.94 -13.33
C PRO A 604 1.07 -7.71 -13.16
N THR A 605 0.17 -7.46 -14.10
CA THR A 605 -0.66 -6.25 -14.13
C THR A 605 -2.13 -6.63 -14.25
N VAL A 606 -2.89 -6.25 -13.23
CA VAL A 606 -4.33 -6.49 -13.16
C VAL A 606 -5.05 -5.18 -12.85
N ILE A 607 -6.24 -5.03 -13.42
CA ILE A 607 -7.15 -3.93 -13.09
C ILE A 607 -8.38 -4.54 -12.45
N GLU A 608 -8.66 -4.12 -11.22
CA GLU A 608 -9.81 -4.54 -10.44
C GLU A 608 -10.40 -3.36 -9.68
N LYS A 609 -11.68 -3.47 -9.32
CA LYS A 609 -12.42 -2.38 -8.67
C LYS A 609 -11.76 -1.93 -7.37
N VAL A 610 -11.30 -2.87 -6.54
CA VAL A 610 -10.69 -2.56 -5.24
C VAL A 610 -9.41 -1.73 -5.43
N SER A 611 -8.51 -2.14 -6.33
CA SER A 611 -7.30 -1.38 -6.66
C SER A 611 -7.64 -0.01 -7.24
N PHE A 612 -8.63 0.06 -8.13
CA PHE A 612 -9.07 1.31 -8.75
C PHE A 612 -9.61 2.30 -7.70
N LEU A 613 -10.42 1.85 -6.75
CA LEU A 613 -10.97 2.71 -5.70
C LEU A 613 -9.89 3.16 -4.71
N ALA A 614 -8.96 2.29 -4.34
CA ALA A 614 -7.82 2.67 -3.51
C ALA A 614 -6.92 3.71 -4.22
N TRP A 615 -6.72 3.56 -5.53
CA TRP A 615 -5.99 4.54 -6.35
C TRP A 615 -6.75 5.85 -6.51
N ARG A 616 -8.07 5.81 -6.72
CA ARG A 616 -8.91 6.98 -6.90
C ARG A 616 -8.69 8.01 -5.80
N ASP A 617 -8.72 7.57 -4.54
CA ASP A 617 -8.56 8.46 -3.39
C ASP A 617 -7.20 9.18 -3.43
N GLU A 618 -6.13 8.44 -3.77
CA GLU A 618 -4.79 9.01 -3.97
C GLU A 618 -4.74 9.95 -5.17
N ALA A 619 -5.34 9.58 -6.30
CA ALA A 619 -5.36 10.37 -7.53
C ALA A 619 -6.01 11.74 -7.34
N PHE A 620 -7.10 11.81 -6.57
CA PHE A 620 -7.76 13.07 -6.22
C PHE A 620 -6.99 13.86 -5.16
N GLU A 621 -6.35 13.20 -4.20
CA GLU A 621 -5.52 13.90 -3.22
C GLU A 621 -4.29 14.54 -3.90
N ILE A 622 -3.77 13.98 -5.00
CA ILE A 622 -2.72 14.63 -5.81
C ILE A 622 -3.19 15.98 -6.39
N TRP A 623 -4.46 16.11 -6.80
CA TRP A 623 -5.00 17.42 -7.22
C TRP A 623 -4.95 18.43 -6.09
N ARG A 624 -5.30 17.99 -4.88
CA ARG A 624 -5.26 18.81 -3.69
C ARG A 624 -3.81 19.22 -3.38
N GLU A 625 -2.84 18.31 -3.44
CA GLU A 625 -1.43 18.69 -3.24
C GLU A 625 -0.95 19.71 -4.30
N TRP A 626 -1.40 19.60 -5.55
CA TRP A 626 -1.09 20.57 -6.60
C TRP A 626 -1.71 21.94 -6.32
N GLU A 627 -2.96 21.96 -5.84
CA GLU A 627 -3.67 23.16 -5.43
C GLU A 627 -2.89 23.96 -4.38
N HIS A 628 -2.28 23.29 -3.39
CA HIS A 628 -1.52 23.90 -2.29
C HIS A 628 -0.17 24.51 -2.72
N LEU A 629 0.22 24.40 -3.99
CA LEU A 629 1.36 25.18 -4.50
C LEU A 629 1.02 26.66 -4.67
N TYR A 630 -0.27 27.02 -4.68
CA TYR A 630 -0.73 28.34 -5.06
C TYR A 630 -1.40 29.06 -3.88
N PRO A 631 -1.21 30.39 -3.74
CA PRO A 631 -1.83 31.15 -2.67
C PRO A 631 -3.34 30.98 -2.65
N LYS A 632 -3.89 30.81 -1.44
CA LYS A 632 -5.33 30.69 -1.20
C LYS A 632 -6.11 31.82 -1.87
N GLY A 633 -7.15 31.47 -2.63
CA GLY A 633 -8.01 32.42 -3.32
C GLY A 633 -7.49 32.91 -4.69
N SER A 634 -6.29 32.51 -5.11
CA SER A 634 -5.79 32.75 -6.46
C SER A 634 -6.61 31.97 -7.51
N ASP A 635 -6.57 32.44 -8.76
CA ASP A 635 -7.29 31.78 -9.87
C ASP A 635 -6.82 30.33 -10.06
N SER A 636 -5.51 30.08 -9.93
CA SER A 636 -4.92 28.74 -10.04
C SER A 636 -5.40 27.80 -8.93
N GLN A 637 -5.40 28.26 -7.68
CA GLN A 637 -5.91 27.48 -6.56
C GLN A 637 -7.39 27.14 -6.76
N LYS A 638 -8.22 28.13 -7.13
CA LYS A 638 -9.66 27.91 -7.39
C LYS A 638 -9.94 26.96 -8.55
N LEU A 639 -9.14 27.03 -9.61
CA LEU A 639 -9.26 26.13 -10.77
C LEU A 639 -8.99 24.68 -10.36
N LEU A 640 -7.84 24.43 -9.74
CA LEU A 640 -7.42 23.09 -9.32
C LEU A 640 -8.37 22.51 -8.28
N HIS A 641 -8.83 23.33 -7.34
CA HIS A 641 -9.84 22.96 -6.36
C HIS A 641 -11.11 22.44 -7.02
N ARG A 642 -11.62 23.18 -8.02
CA ARG A 642 -12.82 22.80 -8.77
C ARG A 642 -12.62 21.51 -9.54
N ILE A 643 -11.46 21.36 -10.20
CA ILE A 643 -11.13 20.14 -10.93
C ILE A 643 -11.11 18.94 -9.99
N GLY A 644 -10.36 19.02 -8.88
CA GLY A 644 -10.25 17.94 -7.90
C GLY A 644 -11.57 17.60 -7.19
N HIS A 645 -12.57 18.48 -7.26
CA HIS A 645 -13.90 18.27 -6.71
C HIS A 645 -14.87 17.68 -7.74
N ASP A 646 -14.92 18.25 -8.94
CA ASP A 646 -16.03 18.02 -9.89
C ASP A 646 -15.73 16.97 -10.96
N TYR A 647 -14.45 16.64 -11.19
CA TYR A 647 -14.06 15.69 -12.23
C TYR A 647 -14.21 14.24 -11.77
N TRP A 648 -14.30 13.35 -12.74
CA TRP A 648 -14.37 11.91 -12.55
C TRP A 648 -13.09 11.25 -13.01
N LEU A 649 -12.60 10.27 -12.26
CA LEU A 649 -11.55 9.38 -12.71
C LEU A 649 -12.20 8.22 -13.47
N VAL A 650 -11.74 7.97 -14.70
CA VAL A 650 -12.27 6.91 -15.56
C VAL A 650 -11.14 6.03 -16.07
N ASN A 651 -11.23 4.74 -15.81
CA ASN A 651 -10.35 3.70 -16.34
C ASN A 651 -11.12 2.85 -17.36
N ILE A 652 -10.55 2.68 -18.55
CA ILE A 652 -11.17 1.96 -19.67
C ILE A 652 -10.17 0.92 -20.17
N VAL A 653 -10.61 -0.33 -20.31
CA VAL A 653 -9.85 -1.46 -20.85
C VAL A 653 -10.55 -1.99 -22.09
N HIS A 654 -9.81 -2.16 -23.18
CA HIS A 654 -10.27 -2.90 -24.36
C HIS A 654 -9.75 -4.33 -24.31
N ASN A 655 -10.66 -5.29 -24.17
CA ASN A 655 -10.37 -6.70 -23.94
C ASN A 655 -9.95 -7.46 -25.20
N ASP A 656 -10.30 -6.96 -26.39
CA ASP A 656 -9.74 -7.49 -27.63
C ASP A 656 -8.37 -6.88 -27.88
N PHE A 657 -7.33 -7.60 -27.47
CA PHE A 657 -5.94 -7.18 -27.62
C PHE A 657 -5.41 -7.33 -29.06
N ASN A 658 -6.22 -7.86 -29.99
CA ASN A 658 -5.89 -7.88 -31.42
C ASN A 658 -6.24 -6.55 -32.11
N ASP A 659 -7.16 -5.79 -31.52
CA ASP A 659 -7.58 -4.49 -32.01
C ASP A 659 -6.83 -3.38 -31.28
N GLU A 660 -5.80 -2.86 -31.96
CA GLU A 660 -4.93 -1.80 -31.42
C GLU A 660 -5.64 -0.45 -31.28
N ASP A 661 -6.69 -0.22 -32.07
CA ASP A 661 -7.38 1.07 -32.16
C ASP A 661 -8.76 1.10 -31.49
N GLY A 662 -9.32 -0.05 -31.15
CA GLY A 662 -10.68 -0.17 -30.60
C GLY A 662 -10.95 0.69 -29.36
N ILE A 663 -9.96 0.87 -28.46
CA ILE A 663 -10.14 1.78 -27.31
C ILE A 663 -10.26 3.25 -27.74
N TRP A 664 -9.48 3.65 -28.74
CA TRP A 664 -9.39 5.05 -29.17
C TRP A 664 -10.59 5.44 -30.01
N ASP A 665 -11.11 4.52 -30.83
CA ASP A 665 -12.37 4.71 -31.54
C ASP A 665 -13.52 5.03 -30.57
N ILE A 666 -13.51 4.42 -29.39
CA ILE A 666 -14.53 4.64 -28.36
C ILE A 666 -14.29 5.95 -27.62
N VAL A 667 -13.06 6.22 -27.19
CA VAL A 667 -12.73 7.41 -26.39
C VAL A 667 -12.77 8.71 -27.21
N LEU A 668 -12.39 8.68 -28.49
CA LEU A 668 -12.25 9.87 -29.33
C LEU A 668 -13.45 10.14 -30.26
N SER A 669 -14.33 9.16 -30.50
CA SER A 669 -15.68 9.39 -31.07
C SER A 669 -16.42 10.50 -30.32
#